data_AF-A0A9P3NAC2-F1
#
_entry.id   AF-A0A9P3NAC2-F1
#
_cell.length_a   1.000
_cell.length_b   1.000
_cell.length_c   1.000
_cell.angle_alpha   90.00
_cell.angle_beta   90.00
_cell.angle_gamma   90.00
#
_symmetry.space_group_name_H-M   'P 1'
#
loop_
_entity.id
_entity.type
_entity.pdbx_description
1 polymer ?
#
loop_
_entity_poly.entity_id
_entity_poly.type
_entity_poly.pdbx_seq_one_letter_code
_entity_poly.pdbx_strand_id
1 'polypeptide(L)'
;MWKFCLARLPPTRRLAQAGRSTRGATSYLYRHVSCVDDLSPASTTSALYHDASASSGGAYLHNSQSYSYLQQLLPQSRQPHSQAQRRWFSDSAGQFEIPKEKLFSKVLVANRGEIACRVMKTARALGIRSVAVYSEPDVESLHVRMADEAVCVGPAPAAQSYLNTDAVLDAIRSTGADAVHPGYGFMSENAMFVERLEEEGVTFVGPSVNAIDAMGDKIHSKRLAKEAKVNTIPGKEDVIRDEDHAVEIALEVGFPVMLKASGGGGGKGMRVAWNEKEVREQFSVCKAEVASSFADDRIFVERFIDRPRHIEVQVMGDKHGNVVWLPERECSIQRRNQKVIEESPSTFLDEATREAMGEQAVSLAKAVNYDSAGTVEFLVDSQRNFFFLEMNTRLQVEHPVTECVTGLDLVHLMFHVAAGHSLPIDQERARRINGWAMESRVYCEHPFMNFLPSTGKLRRYREPKEVRKANEIVRLDTGAVEGQYISMYYDPLLSKLVTWGPTRKDALETMKHALDRYYVCGPFNNISFLRCIFSQPAFESGDISTKFLDIHYPHGFTDDRLTPREEKEVAAIAAFLDIVKSRRSLQAVNAAAPGTPGAIGNGHLEHAGWADEEGGGEGEEGEEEEGGEGLRGKAEMVVNSDGVEYPVVVRHWSKEKKPHLCVADIEVDGEVIRVEEAVPVGLGRGVVDIRVDGEDTVCMVMEKHARGFKLVYDGCTKDEVLVHQKKVAPLQKYMPPKKVQDVSKMVKAPMPGAVVAIGVKPNKKVLPGDELITIEAMKMRNVLRAEEAATVKAVYVKVGASLSLGETMIEFE
;
A
#
# COMPACT_ATOMS: atom_id res chain seq x y z
N MET A 1 19.29 38.34 -50.31
CA MET A 1 19.20 38.34 -51.79
C MET A 1 18.09 37.36 -52.17
N TRP A 2 16.90 37.87 -52.57
CA TRP A 2 16.28 37.72 -53.90
C TRP A 2 16.00 36.25 -54.32
N LYS A 3 14.86 35.81 -54.87
CA LYS A 3 13.52 36.35 -55.22
C LYS A 3 12.69 35.19 -55.88
N PHE A 4 11.37 35.14 -55.62
CA PHE A 4 10.21 34.94 -56.52
C PHE A 4 9.83 33.68 -57.35
N CYS A 5 8.49 33.48 -57.37
CA CYS A 5 7.50 33.07 -58.42
C CYS A 5 6.84 31.67 -58.25
N LEU A 6 5.53 31.48 -58.00
CA LEU A 6 4.21 31.86 -58.59
C LEU A 6 3.70 31.03 -59.79
N ALA A 7 2.40 30.65 -59.69
CA ALA A 7 1.41 30.24 -60.72
C ALA A 7 1.46 28.77 -61.22
N ARG A 8 0.36 28.02 -61.50
CA ARG A 8 -1.02 28.35 -61.93
C ARG A 8 -1.93 27.08 -61.90
N LEU A 9 -3.24 27.25 -61.66
CA LEU A 9 -4.35 26.29 -61.85
C LEU A 9 -4.74 26.09 -63.33
N PRO A 10 -5.52 25.04 -63.66
CA PRO A 10 -6.79 25.23 -64.40
C PRO A 10 -7.99 24.35 -63.93
N PRO A 11 -9.22 24.57 -64.45
CA PRO A 11 -10.47 24.49 -63.66
C PRO A 11 -11.56 23.47 -64.10
N THR A 12 -12.55 23.36 -63.21
CA THR A 12 -13.92 22.81 -63.20
C THR A 12 -14.71 22.54 -64.51
N ARG A 13 -15.57 21.50 -64.47
CA ARG A 13 -16.91 21.47 -65.12
C ARG A 13 -18.01 20.86 -64.22
N ARG A 14 -19.18 21.52 -64.25
CA ARG A 14 -20.43 21.35 -63.48
C ARG A 14 -21.40 20.35 -64.11
N LEU A 15 -22.42 19.90 -63.34
CA LEU A 15 -23.89 19.86 -63.61
C LEU A 15 -24.52 18.83 -62.64
N ALA A 16 -25.36 19.16 -61.65
CA ALA A 16 -26.73 19.71 -61.62
C ALA A 16 -27.88 18.67 -61.77
N GLN A 17 -28.63 18.53 -60.67
CA GLN A 17 -30.10 18.48 -60.52
C GLN A 17 -30.97 17.20 -60.74
N ALA A 18 -31.79 16.96 -59.70
CA ALA A 18 -33.26 16.77 -59.69
C ALA A 18 -33.89 15.36 -59.58
N GLY A 19 -34.85 15.23 -58.64
CA GLY A 19 -35.88 14.16 -58.62
C GLY A 19 -36.63 14.06 -57.27
N ARG A 20 -37.98 14.19 -57.28
CA ARG A 20 -38.89 14.34 -56.13
C ARG A 20 -39.52 13.01 -55.61
N SER A 21 -39.89 13.04 -54.32
CA SER A 21 -41.05 12.43 -53.60
C SER A 21 -41.30 10.91 -53.61
N THR A 22 -41.45 10.31 -52.41
CA THR A 22 -42.73 9.86 -51.82
C THR A 22 -42.55 9.39 -50.36
N ARG A 23 -43.66 9.45 -49.61
CA ARG A 23 -43.84 9.29 -48.15
C ARG A 23 -43.55 7.88 -47.61
N GLY A 24 -43.15 7.81 -46.34
CA GLY A 24 -43.22 6.61 -45.50
C GLY A 24 -42.37 6.71 -44.24
N ALA A 25 -42.93 7.26 -43.15
CA ALA A 25 -42.41 7.12 -41.78
C ALA A 25 -42.37 5.62 -41.41
N THR A 26 -41.41 5.06 -40.68
CA THR A 26 -40.90 5.37 -39.34
C THR A 26 -39.63 4.53 -39.10
N SER A 27 -38.53 5.11 -38.63
CA SER A 27 -37.47 4.37 -37.92
C SER A 27 -36.58 5.33 -37.12
N TYR A 28 -36.64 5.24 -35.79
CA TYR A 28 -35.71 5.91 -34.88
C TYR A 28 -34.31 5.32 -35.07
N LEU A 29 -33.37 6.14 -35.52
CA LEU A 29 -31.96 5.82 -35.67
C LEU A 29 -31.19 6.41 -34.50
N TYR A 30 -30.64 5.54 -33.66
CA TYR A 30 -29.55 5.86 -32.73
C TYR A 30 -28.35 6.34 -33.54
N ARG A 31 -27.92 7.59 -33.33
CA ARG A 31 -26.65 8.11 -33.82
C ARG A 31 -25.55 7.75 -32.83
N HIS A 32 -24.57 7.01 -33.31
CA HIS A 32 -23.17 7.15 -32.91
C HIS A 32 -22.74 8.61 -33.04
N VAL A 33 -22.13 9.17 -31.99
CA VAL A 33 -21.21 10.31 -32.11
C VAL A 33 -20.02 10.08 -31.17
N SER A 34 -18.89 9.76 -31.80
CA SER A 34 -17.53 10.07 -31.39
C SER A 34 -17.24 11.55 -31.69
N CYS A 35 -16.56 12.28 -30.79
CA CYS A 35 -15.80 13.53 -30.98
C CYS A 35 -14.91 13.64 -29.72
N VAL A 36 -13.58 13.59 -29.74
CA VAL A 36 -12.55 14.42 -30.40
C VAL A 36 -12.62 15.89 -29.98
N ASP A 37 -11.43 16.33 -29.55
CA ASP A 37 -11.00 17.58 -28.90
C ASP A 37 -11.32 18.90 -29.63
N ASP A 38 -10.95 19.96 -28.91
CA ASP A 38 -10.87 21.38 -29.26
C ASP A 38 -12.16 22.18 -29.14
N LEU A 39 -12.17 23.14 -28.21
CA LEU A 39 -12.67 24.50 -28.43
C LEU A 39 -12.17 25.45 -27.32
N SER A 40 -11.27 26.34 -27.73
CA SER A 40 -10.91 27.60 -27.07
C SER A 40 -12.13 28.53 -26.92
N PRO A 41 -12.22 29.37 -25.88
CA PRO A 41 -13.29 30.36 -25.76
C PRO A 41 -12.96 31.65 -26.51
N ALA A 42 -13.79 32.01 -27.50
CA ALA A 42 -13.80 33.30 -28.15
C ALA A 42 -14.94 34.20 -27.60
N SER A 43 -14.50 35.32 -27.04
CA SER A 43 -15.11 36.65 -26.84
C SER A 43 -16.53 36.99 -27.33
N THR A 44 -17.28 37.69 -26.48
CA THR A 44 -17.88 39.04 -26.70
C THR A 44 -18.45 39.50 -25.34
N THR A 45 -18.21 40.72 -24.80
CA THR A 45 -18.67 42.03 -25.28
C THR A 45 -17.98 43.20 -24.54
N SER A 46 -17.79 44.30 -25.29
CA SER A 46 -17.66 45.74 -24.94
C SER A 46 -16.53 46.18 -23.98
N ALA A 47 -15.45 46.79 -24.48
CA ALA A 47 -15.31 48.20 -24.91
C ALA A 47 -14.89 49.14 -23.76
N LEU A 48 -13.65 49.61 -23.79
CA LEU A 48 -13.28 51.03 -23.95
C LEU A 48 -11.75 51.20 -23.98
N TYR A 49 -11.34 52.07 -24.90
CA TYR A 49 -9.98 52.49 -25.25
C TYR A 49 -9.21 53.15 -24.10
N HIS A 50 -7.89 52.90 -23.99
CA HIS A 50 -6.88 53.92 -24.31
C HIS A 50 -5.45 53.32 -24.39
N ASP A 51 -4.66 54.03 -25.18
CA ASP A 51 -3.42 53.69 -25.89
C ASP A 51 -2.13 53.94 -25.07
N ALA A 52 -1.00 53.40 -25.57
CA ALA A 52 0.40 53.88 -25.49
C ALA A 52 1.49 52.92 -24.93
N SER A 53 2.16 52.25 -25.89
CA SER A 53 3.63 52.13 -26.11
C SER A 53 4.64 51.86 -24.97
N ALA A 54 5.27 50.68 -25.07
CA ALA A 54 6.71 50.36 -25.09
C ALA A 54 7.74 51.11 -24.20
N SER A 55 8.44 50.36 -23.33
CA SER A 55 9.92 50.21 -23.38
C SER A 55 10.47 49.28 -22.29
N SER A 56 11.49 48.52 -22.68
CA SER A 56 12.48 47.71 -21.95
C SER A 56 12.85 48.07 -20.50
N GLY A 57 13.13 47.03 -19.69
CA GLY A 57 13.97 47.14 -18.48
C GLY A 57 13.57 46.15 -17.38
N GLY A 58 14.50 45.28 -16.96
CA GLY A 58 14.23 44.19 -16.01
C GLY A 58 13.98 44.63 -14.57
N ALA A 59 13.23 43.80 -13.84
CA ALA A 59 13.33 43.62 -12.39
C ALA A 59 12.52 42.37 -12.00
N TYR A 60 13.19 41.37 -11.44
CA TYR A 60 12.55 40.31 -10.67
C TYR A 60 11.97 40.93 -9.41
N LEU A 61 10.65 40.94 -9.28
CA LEU A 61 9.96 41.25 -8.02
C LEU A 61 9.10 40.06 -7.64
N HIS A 62 9.59 39.31 -6.65
CA HIS A 62 8.80 38.40 -5.82
C HIS A 62 7.60 39.16 -5.27
N ASN A 63 6.38 38.74 -5.65
CA ASN A 63 5.17 39.27 -5.06
C ASN A 63 4.56 38.22 -4.12
N SER A 64 4.91 38.32 -2.84
CA SER A 64 4.46 37.48 -1.72
C SER A 64 3.03 37.78 -1.25
N GLN A 65 2.23 38.53 -2.03
CA GLN A 65 0.90 38.98 -1.60
C GLN A 65 -0.29 38.37 -2.38
N SER A 66 -0.05 37.51 -3.37
CA SER A 66 -1.14 36.89 -4.16
C SER A 66 -1.66 35.57 -3.57
N TYR A 67 -0.99 35.00 -2.55
CA TYR A 67 -1.35 33.69 -1.99
C TYR A 67 -2.25 33.76 -0.74
N SER A 68 -2.43 34.93 -0.13
CA SER A 68 -3.31 35.09 1.04
C SER A 68 -4.81 35.13 0.68
N TYR A 69 -5.15 35.48 -0.56
CA TYR A 69 -6.55 35.64 -0.97
C TYR A 69 -7.23 34.31 -1.34
N LEU A 70 -6.47 33.30 -1.80
CA LEU A 70 -7.00 31.98 -2.13
C LEU A 70 -7.23 31.08 -0.89
N GLN A 71 -6.63 31.40 0.26
CA GLN A 71 -6.94 30.73 1.54
C GLN A 71 -8.32 31.14 2.12
N GLN A 72 -8.89 32.27 1.69
CA GLN A 72 -10.16 32.77 2.24
C GLN A 72 -11.42 32.26 1.50
N LEU A 73 -11.26 31.63 0.34
CA LEU A 73 -12.39 31.20 -0.52
C LEU A 73 -12.62 29.68 -0.57
N LEU A 74 -11.83 28.89 0.17
CA LEU A 74 -12.11 27.47 0.36
C LEU A 74 -13.21 27.30 1.41
N PRO A 75 -14.31 26.60 1.12
CA PRO A 75 -15.32 26.31 2.14
C PRO A 75 -14.64 25.55 3.27
N GLN A 76 -14.57 26.16 4.46
CA GLN A 76 -14.22 25.47 5.68
C GLN A 76 -15.31 24.42 5.95
N SER A 77 -15.19 23.24 5.34
CA SER A 77 -15.92 22.07 5.78
C SER A 77 -15.33 21.66 7.12
N ARG A 78 -15.76 22.33 8.19
CA ARG A 78 -15.69 21.79 9.55
C ARG A 78 -16.57 20.55 9.57
N GLN A 79 -16.07 19.43 9.07
CA GLN A 79 -16.60 18.15 9.51
C GLN A 79 -16.20 18.01 10.98
N PRO A 80 -17.15 17.86 11.91
CA PRO A 80 -16.81 17.56 13.29
C PRO A 80 -16.27 16.13 13.29
N HIS A 81 -14.96 15.96 13.18
CA HIS A 81 -14.34 14.71 13.58
C HIS A 81 -14.63 14.53 15.07
N SER A 82 -15.44 13.51 15.33
CA SER A 82 -16.13 13.29 16.59
C SER A 82 -15.16 13.02 17.73
N GLN A 83 -15.66 13.20 18.96
CA GLN A 83 -15.00 12.87 20.24
C GLN A 83 -14.33 11.49 20.30
N ALA A 84 -14.52 10.60 19.33
CA ALA A 84 -13.81 9.33 19.18
C ALA A 84 -12.28 9.49 19.06
N GLN A 85 -11.77 10.61 18.53
CA GLN A 85 -10.33 10.78 18.31
C GLN A 85 -9.52 11.06 19.60
N ARG A 86 -10.17 11.53 20.67
CA ARG A 86 -9.52 11.65 22.00
C ARG A 86 -9.33 10.31 22.71
N ARG A 87 -9.97 9.23 22.22
CA ARG A 87 -10.00 7.92 22.88
C ARG A 87 -8.86 6.97 22.52
N TRP A 88 -7.91 7.37 21.66
CA TRP A 88 -6.80 6.50 21.22
C TRP A 88 -5.79 6.14 22.31
N PHE A 89 -5.77 6.88 23.41
CA PHE A 89 -4.86 6.63 24.53
C PHE A 89 -5.57 6.61 25.90
N SER A 90 -6.91 6.65 25.94
CA SER A 90 -7.64 6.85 27.21
C SER A 90 -8.32 5.60 27.80
N ASP A 91 -8.73 4.60 27.00
CA ASP A 91 -9.73 3.62 27.45
C ASP A 91 -9.33 2.14 27.21
N SER A 92 -8.19 1.68 27.74
CA SER A 92 -7.99 0.24 28.04
C SER A 92 -7.13 0.03 29.29
N ALA A 93 -7.52 -0.96 30.09
CA ALA A 93 -6.99 -1.38 31.39
C ALA A 93 -5.54 -0.97 31.71
N GLY A 94 -5.37 -0.07 32.70
CA GLY A 94 -4.07 0.34 33.24
C GLY A 94 -3.58 1.68 32.66
N GLN A 95 -4.19 2.78 33.11
CA GLN A 95 -3.86 4.15 32.70
C GLN A 95 -2.37 4.46 32.90
N PHE A 96 -1.71 4.88 31.82
CA PHE A 96 -0.60 5.82 31.92
C PHE A 96 -1.22 7.21 31.71
N GLU A 97 -1.52 7.91 32.81
CA GLU A 97 -2.06 9.28 32.71
C GLU A 97 -1.02 10.18 32.06
N ILE A 98 -1.41 10.88 30.99
CA ILE A 98 -0.59 11.86 30.30
C ILE A 98 -0.30 13.01 31.29
N PRO A 99 0.96 13.24 31.70
CA PRO A 99 1.29 14.40 32.51
C PRO A 99 0.90 15.66 31.73
N LYS A 100 0.09 16.54 32.34
CA LYS A 100 -0.39 17.79 31.70
C LYS A 100 0.69 18.88 31.61
N GLU A 101 1.96 18.50 31.70
CA GLU A 101 3.07 19.42 31.58
C GLU A 101 3.24 19.81 30.12
N LYS A 102 3.41 21.10 29.86
CA LYS A 102 3.60 21.62 28.51
C LYS A 102 5.04 21.33 28.09
N LEU A 103 5.25 20.25 27.34
CA LEU A 103 6.56 19.80 26.88
C LEU A 103 7.19 20.78 25.87
N PHE A 104 6.45 21.11 24.81
CA PHE A 104 6.84 22.04 23.76
C PHE A 104 5.68 22.97 23.40
N SER A 105 5.97 24.14 22.83
CA SER A 105 4.91 25.03 22.33
C SER A 105 4.57 24.73 20.88
N LYS A 106 5.57 24.40 20.06
CA LYS A 106 5.44 24.10 18.64
C LYS A 106 6.51 23.08 18.20
N VAL A 107 6.09 22.05 17.47
CA VAL A 107 6.97 21.05 16.86
C VAL A 107 6.86 21.10 15.34
N LEU A 108 7.99 21.09 14.65
CA LEU A 108 8.06 20.83 13.22
C LEU A 108 8.25 19.33 12.97
N VAL A 109 7.43 18.76 12.10
CA VAL A 109 7.55 17.35 11.71
C VAL A 109 8.29 17.29 10.39
N ALA A 110 9.58 16.91 10.43
CA ALA A 110 10.48 16.86 9.27
C ALA A 110 10.26 15.59 8.43
N ASN A 111 9.01 15.30 8.09
CA ASN A 111 8.61 14.12 7.34
C ASN A 111 7.27 14.34 6.62
N ARG A 112 6.79 13.30 5.93
CA ARG A 112 5.54 13.30 5.14
C ARG A 112 4.72 12.04 5.40
N GLY A 113 3.57 11.95 4.74
CA GLY A 113 2.78 10.71 4.70
C GLY A 113 2.24 10.31 6.07
N GLU A 114 2.08 9.00 6.30
CA GLU A 114 1.41 8.48 7.49
C GLU A 114 2.14 8.88 8.78
N ILE A 115 3.47 8.85 8.79
CA ILE A 115 4.25 9.15 10.00
C ILE A 115 4.11 10.60 10.43
N ALA A 116 4.02 11.53 9.47
CA ALA A 116 3.76 12.92 9.81
C ALA A 116 2.38 13.06 10.47
N CYS A 117 1.36 12.39 9.94
CA CYS A 117 0.03 12.33 10.56
C CYS A 117 0.09 11.69 11.96
N ARG A 118 0.80 10.58 12.13
CA ARG A 118 0.97 9.84 13.41
C ARG A 118 1.59 10.73 14.48
N VAL A 119 2.63 11.49 14.16
CA VAL A 119 3.29 12.41 15.10
C VAL A 119 2.37 13.57 15.44
N MET A 120 1.71 14.18 14.43
CA MET A 120 0.77 15.29 14.63
C MET A 120 -0.44 14.89 15.48
N LYS A 121 -0.94 13.65 15.35
CA LYS A 121 -2.01 13.11 16.21
C LYS A 121 -1.61 13.19 17.69
N THR A 122 -0.40 12.74 18.05
CA THR A 122 0.10 12.82 19.43
C THR A 122 0.41 14.26 19.85
N ALA A 123 1.07 15.05 19.01
CA ALA A 123 1.34 16.47 19.31
C ALA A 123 0.05 17.23 19.65
N ARG A 124 -1.01 17.05 18.86
CA ARG A 124 -2.33 17.63 19.10
C ARG A 124 -2.96 17.14 20.40
N ALA A 125 -2.83 15.85 20.73
CA ALA A 125 -3.34 15.29 21.99
C ALA A 125 -2.64 15.91 23.21
N LEU A 126 -1.36 16.27 23.08
CA LEU A 126 -0.55 16.94 24.10
C LEU A 126 -0.73 18.48 24.09
N GLY A 127 -1.52 19.04 23.17
CA GLY A 127 -1.69 20.48 23.03
C GLY A 127 -0.48 21.21 22.45
N ILE A 128 0.42 20.50 21.77
CA ILE A 128 1.59 21.04 21.06
C ILE A 128 1.14 21.43 19.64
N ARG A 129 1.44 22.66 19.21
CA ARG A 129 1.17 23.09 17.82
C ARG A 129 2.11 22.37 16.86
N SER A 130 1.62 22.06 15.68
CA SER A 130 2.35 21.27 14.69
C SER A 130 2.62 22.05 13.40
N VAL A 131 3.83 21.92 12.87
CA VAL A 131 4.24 22.44 11.56
C VAL A 131 4.55 21.27 10.63
N ALA A 132 3.92 21.24 9.46
CA ALA A 132 4.29 20.33 8.38
C ALA A 132 5.32 20.98 7.46
N VAL A 133 6.32 20.22 7.03
CA VAL A 133 7.06 20.53 5.80
C VAL A 133 6.48 19.73 4.63
N TYR A 134 6.51 20.31 3.43
CA TYR A 134 6.04 19.62 2.23
C TYR A 134 6.81 20.03 0.98
N SER A 135 6.89 19.12 0.01
CA SER A 135 7.33 19.43 -1.35
C SER A 135 6.17 19.88 -2.23
N GLU A 136 6.42 20.51 -3.37
CA GLU A 136 5.37 20.97 -4.29
C GLU A 136 4.27 19.91 -4.60
N PRO A 137 4.58 18.61 -4.86
CA PRO A 137 3.55 17.60 -5.09
C PRO A 137 2.71 17.23 -3.87
N ASP A 138 3.20 17.51 -2.66
CA ASP A 138 2.55 17.14 -1.40
C ASP A 138 1.61 18.23 -0.86
N VAL A 139 1.37 19.31 -1.61
CA VAL A 139 0.53 20.44 -1.16
C VAL A 139 -0.89 20.02 -0.72
N GLU A 140 -1.45 18.96 -1.31
CA GLU A 140 -2.77 18.42 -0.95
C GLU A 140 -2.71 17.21 0.00
N SER A 141 -1.51 16.78 0.41
CA SER A 141 -1.32 15.60 1.26
C SER A 141 -1.99 15.76 2.63
N LEU A 142 -2.35 14.63 3.24
CA LEU A 142 -3.10 14.62 4.50
C LEU A 142 -2.37 15.34 5.64
N HIS A 143 -1.06 15.16 5.78
CA HIS A 143 -0.27 15.78 6.85
C HIS A 143 -0.24 17.31 6.76
N VAL A 144 -0.22 17.86 5.54
CA VAL A 144 -0.29 19.32 5.30
C VAL A 144 -1.62 19.88 5.79
N ARG A 145 -2.72 19.18 5.52
CA ARG A 145 -4.07 19.58 5.98
C ARG A 145 -4.28 19.36 7.48
N MET A 146 -3.51 18.47 8.10
CA MET A 146 -3.59 18.18 9.53
C MET A 146 -2.79 19.16 10.40
N ALA A 147 -1.70 19.72 9.89
CA ALA A 147 -0.85 20.63 10.66
C ALA A 147 -1.52 21.98 10.93
N ASP A 148 -1.08 22.66 11.98
CA ASP A 148 -1.54 24.02 12.30
C ASP A 148 -0.91 25.06 11.36
N GLU A 149 0.32 24.80 10.91
CA GLU A 149 1.06 25.59 9.92
C GLU A 149 1.77 24.63 8.94
N ALA A 150 2.03 25.07 7.71
CA ALA A 150 2.75 24.27 6.73
C ALA A 150 3.68 25.11 5.85
N VAL A 151 4.88 24.60 5.57
CA VAL A 151 5.91 25.29 4.79
C VAL A 151 6.38 24.42 3.62
N CYS A 152 6.40 25.00 2.42
CA CYS A 152 6.97 24.32 1.25
C CYS A 152 8.50 24.38 1.32
N VAL A 153 9.17 23.24 1.23
CA VAL A 153 10.63 23.12 1.35
C VAL A 153 11.33 22.78 0.03
N GLY A 154 10.61 22.73 -1.09
CA GLY A 154 11.21 22.58 -2.41
C GLY A 154 10.41 21.71 -3.39
N PRO A 155 11.04 21.34 -4.52
CA PRO A 155 10.40 20.59 -5.60
C PRO A 155 10.25 19.10 -5.25
N ALA A 156 9.69 18.34 -6.20
CA ALA A 156 9.34 16.93 -6.02
C ALA A 156 10.48 15.99 -5.51
N PRO A 157 11.72 16.06 -6.01
CA PRO A 157 12.78 15.14 -5.54
C PRO A 157 13.11 15.36 -4.07
N ALA A 158 13.10 14.30 -3.26
CA ALA A 158 13.39 14.36 -1.82
C ALA A 158 14.74 15.02 -1.52
N ALA A 159 15.77 14.75 -2.34
CA ALA A 159 17.11 15.34 -2.22
C ALA A 159 17.11 16.89 -2.27
N GLN A 160 16.10 17.49 -2.91
CA GLN A 160 15.96 18.94 -3.07
C GLN A 160 14.89 19.53 -2.15
N SER A 161 14.17 18.70 -1.38
CA SER A 161 13.07 19.08 -0.48
C SER A 161 13.26 18.50 0.92
N TYR A 162 12.70 17.33 1.22
CA TYR A 162 12.73 16.72 2.56
C TYR A 162 14.13 16.39 3.09
N LEU A 163 15.12 16.24 2.21
CA LEU A 163 16.54 16.02 2.56
C LEU A 163 17.38 17.32 2.46
N ASN A 164 16.75 18.45 2.14
CA ASN A 164 17.43 19.73 2.08
C ASN A 164 17.47 20.38 3.46
N THR A 165 18.61 20.22 4.15
CA THR A 165 18.84 20.74 5.51
C THR A 165 18.54 22.23 5.60
N ASP A 166 19.06 23.04 4.68
CA ASP A 166 18.92 24.49 4.78
C ASP A 166 17.45 24.92 4.61
N ALA A 167 16.70 24.31 3.68
CA ALA A 167 15.27 24.59 3.52
C ALA A 167 14.44 24.21 4.76
N VAL A 168 14.78 23.11 5.42
CA VAL A 168 14.12 22.70 6.67
C VAL A 168 14.47 23.64 7.82
N LEU A 169 15.73 24.06 7.94
CA LEU A 169 16.16 25.05 8.95
C LEU A 169 15.46 26.41 8.74
N ASP A 170 15.29 26.85 7.50
CA ASP A 170 14.54 28.07 7.19
C ASP A 170 13.05 27.95 7.55
N ALA A 171 12.45 26.77 7.35
CA ALA A 171 11.10 26.49 7.81
C ALA A 171 10.98 26.53 9.35
N ILE A 172 11.99 26.02 10.06
CA ILE A 172 12.04 26.08 11.53
C ILE A 172 12.13 27.54 12.01
N ARG A 173 13.04 28.33 11.45
CA ARG A 173 13.23 29.75 11.80
C ARG A 173 11.97 30.59 11.53
N SER A 174 11.35 30.41 10.37
CA SER A 174 10.15 31.18 9.98
C SER A 174 8.92 30.85 10.80
N THR A 175 8.81 29.61 11.30
CA THR A 175 7.65 29.18 12.10
C THR A 175 7.91 29.27 13.60
N GLY A 176 9.16 29.34 14.05
CA GLY A 176 9.53 29.37 15.46
C GLY A 176 9.20 28.05 16.17
N ALA A 177 9.50 26.92 15.53
CA ALA A 177 9.35 25.61 16.17
C ALA A 177 10.44 25.38 17.23
N ASP A 178 10.05 24.90 18.41
CA ASP A 178 10.98 24.65 19.54
C ASP A 178 11.68 23.30 19.42
N ALA A 179 11.08 22.39 18.64
CA ALA A 179 11.55 21.02 18.46
C ALA A 179 11.25 20.50 17.05
N VAL A 180 12.04 19.52 16.62
CA VAL A 180 11.84 18.80 15.36
C VAL A 180 11.67 17.32 15.64
N HIS A 181 10.56 16.75 15.16
CA HIS A 181 10.36 15.31 15.14
C HIS A 181 10.65 14.79 13.72
N PRO A 182 11.68 13.94 13.53
CA PRO A 182 12.06 13.48 12.19
C PRO A 182 11.16 12.35 11.67
N GLY A 183 10.43 11.67 12.55
CA GLY A 183 9.71 10.44 12.17
C GLY A 183 10.70 9.32 11.92
N TYR A 184 10.66 8.73 10.73
CA TYR A 184 11.60 7.70 10.29
C TYR A 184 12.04 7.94 8.84
N GLY A 185 13.21 7.43 8.47
CA GLY A 185 13.85 7.74 7.20
C GLY A 185 14.14 9.24 7.05
N PHE A 186 14.47 9.67 5.84
CA PHE A 186 14.90 11.05 5.56
C PHE A 186 16.06 11.48 6.47
N MET A 187 15.83 12.45 7.36
CA MET A 187 16.83 13.03 8.25
C MET A 187 16.89 12.36 9.64
N SER A 188 16.08 11.31 9.90
CA SER A 188 15.97 10.72 11.24
C SER A 188 17.27 10.13 11.80
N GLU A 189 18.19 9.73 10.93
CA GLU A 189 19.47 9.10 11.27
C GLU A 189 20.63 9.89 10.66
N ASN A 190 20.47 11.21 10.51
CA ASN A 190 21.48 12.11 9.95
C ASN A 190 22.11 12.95 11.07
N ALA A 191 23.29 12.55 11.52
CA ALA A 191 24.05 13.23 12.57
C ALA A 191 24.28 14.72 12.28
N MET A 192 24.71 15.06 11.06
CA MET A 192 24.93 16.46 10.64
C MET A 192 23.65 17.30 10.75
N PHE A 193 22.47 16.74 10.48
CA PHE A 193 21.22 17.46 10.66
C PHE A 193 20.94 17.75 12.14
N VAL A 194 21.21 16.79 13.03
CA VAL A 194 21.04 16.97 14.48
C VAL A 194 21.98 18.04 15.02
N GLU A 195 23.26 18.03 14.63
CA GLU A 195 24.23 19.07 15.00
C GLU A 195 23.76 20.47 14.59
N ARG A 196 23.25 20.61 13.37
CA ARG A 196 22.72 21.88 12.86
C ARG A 196 21.46 22.35 13.59
N LEU A 197 20.64 21.45 14.14
CA LEU A 197 19.50 21.83 14.99
C LEU A 197 19.96 22.33 16.36
N GLU A 198 20.99 21.70 16.95
CA GLU A 198 21.57 22.13 18.22
C GLU A 198 22.19 23.54 18.12
N GLU A 199 22.84 23.85 17.00
CA GLU A 199 23.36 25.20 16.70
C GLU A 199 22.26 26.29 16.67
N GLU A 200 21.05 25.92 16.25
CA GLU A 200 19.88 26.81 16.23
C GLU A 200 19.11 26.82 17.55
N GLY A 201 19.53 26.03 18.54
CA GLY A 201 18.84 25.89 19.84
C GLY A 201 17.49 25.15 19.73
N VAL A 202 17.32 24.29 18.72
CA VAL A 202 16.08 23.55 18.44
C VAL A 202 16.24 22.11 18.89
N THR A 203 15.32 21.60 19.70
CA THR A 203 15.41 20.24 20.25
C THR A 203 15.13 19.19 19.17
N PHE A 204 16.06 18.27 18.93
CA PHE A 204 15.80 17.07 18.14
C PHE A 204 15.03 16.03 18.97
N VAL A 205 13.89 15.56 18.47
CA VAL A 205 13.07 14.52 19.12
C VAL A 205 13.50 13.14 18.58
N GLY A 206 14.65 12.70 19.05
CA GLY A 206 15.35 11.48 18.60
C GLY A 206 16.63 11.29 19.42
N PRO A 207 17.45 10.29 19.09
CA PRO A 207 18.70 10.05 19.82
C PRO A 207 19.76 11.12 19.54
N SER A 208 20.74 11.22 20.42
CA SER A 208 21.91 12.09 20.27
C SER A 208 22.77 11.78 19.03
N VAL A 209 23.51 12.79 18.55
CA VAL A 209 24.49 12.69 17.44
C VAL A 209 25.42 11.49 17.62
N ASN A 210 26.00 11.35 18.82
CA ASN A 210 26.93 10.28 19.14
C ASN A 210 26.31 8.89 18.98
N ALA A 211 25.04 8.71 19.38
CA ALA A 211 24.36 7.44 19.26
C ALA A 211 24.04 7.10 17.79
N ILE A 212 23.63 8.10 17.00
CA ILE A 212 23.37 7.95 15.56
C ILE A 212 24.65 7.53 14.83
N ASP A 213 25.75 8.25 15.04
CA ASP A 213 27.03 7.95 14.39
C ASP A 213 27.60 6.60 14.84
N ALA A 214 27.53 6.30 16.14
CA ALA A 214 28.04 5.05 16.70
C ALA A 214 27.36 3.80 16.08
N MET A 215 26.07 3.91 15.79
CA MET A 215 25.26 2.81 15.27
C MET A 215 25.14 2.81 13.74
N GLY A 216 25.45 3.92 13.06
CA GLY A 216 25.41 4.01 11.60
C GLY A 216 26.53 3.23 10.88
N ASP A 217 27.68 3.02 11.54
CA ASP A 217 28.77 2.20 11.00
C ASP A 217 28.64 0.73 11.47
N LYS A 218 28.53 -0.20 10.52
CA LYS A 218 28.34 -1.63 10.78
C LYS A 218 29.50 -2.32 11.51
N ILE A 219 30.73 -1.87 11.29
CA ILE A 219 31.90 -2.42 11.97
C ILE A 219 31.96 -1.87 13.38
N HIS A 220 31.76 -0.56 13.53
CA HIS A 220 31.81 0.09 14.83
C HIS A 220 30.68 -0.38 15.76
N SER A 221 29.45 -0.44 15.25
CA SER A 221 28.28 -0.96 15.98
C SER A 221 28.47 -2.40 16.46
N LYS A 222 29.05 -3.29 15.63
CA LYS A 222 29.35 -4.67 16.05
C LYS A 222 30.42 -4.75 17.13
N ARG A 223 31.46 -3.93 17.04
CA ARG A 223 32.48 -3.85 18.09
C ARG A 223 31.85 -3.40 19.42
N LEU A 224 31.03 -2.35 19.39
CA LEU A 224 30.29 -1.87 20.55
C LEU A 224 29.34 -2.93 21.11
N ALA A 225 28.65 -3.67 20.23
CA ALA A 225 27.80 -4.79 20.64
C ALA A 225 28.60 -5.88 21.37
N LYS A 226 29.78 -6.26 20.86
CA LYS A 226 30.68 -7.22 21.54
C LYS A 226 31.18 -6.71 22.89
N GLU A 227 31.60 -5.45 22.96
CA GLU A 227 32.04 -4.79 24.20
C GLU A 227 30.90 -4.72 25.24
N ALA A 228 29.67 -4.46 24.77
CA ALA A 228 28.44 -4.48 25.56
C ALA A 228 27.92 -5.90 25.87
N LYS A 229 28.67 -6.94 25.50
CA LYS A 229 28.34 -8.37 25.68
C LYS A 229 27.03 -8.80 25.04
N VAL A 230 26.66 -8.16 23.92
CA VAL A 230 25.57 -8.57 23.09
C VAL A 230 26.02 -9.70 22.16
N ASN A 231 25.18 -10.72 22.03
CA ASN A 231 25.41 -11.84 21.14
C ASN A 231 25.56 -11.32 19.70
N THR A 232 26.68 -11.61 19.05
CA THR A 232 26.93 -11.25 17.65
C THR A 232 27.07 -12.51 16.81
N ILE A 233 26.75 -12.42 15.52
CA ILE A 233 26.89 -13.56 14.61
C ILE A 233 28.36 -14.00 14.62
N PRO A 234 28.66 -15.29 14.83
CA PRO A 234 30.03 -15.80 14.74
C PRO A 234 30.62 -15.45 13.37
N GLY A 235 31.78 -14.80 13.37
CA GLY A 235 32.44 -14.32 12.16
C GLY A 235 33.75 -13.59 12.48
N LYS A 236 34.61 -13.44 11.48
CA LYS A 236 35.80 -12.58 11.56
C LYS A 236 35.53 -11.26 10.83
N GLU A 237 35.82 -10.17 11.53
CA GLU A 237 35.70 -8.80 11.02
C GLU A 237 36.95 -8.34 10.26
N ASP A 238 37.99 -9.17 10.24
CA ASP A 238 39.21 -8.89 9.50
C ASP A 238 38.91 -8.83 8.00
N VAL A 239 39.36 -7.76 7.35
CA VAL A 239 39.21 -7.58 5.91
C VAL A 239 39.86 -8.78 5.20
N ILE A 240 39.05 -9.47 4.39
CA ILE A 240 39.52 -10.65 3.69
C ILE A 240 40.39 -10.25 2.51
N ARG A 241 41.66 -10.67 2.55
CA ARG A 241 42.69 -10.34 1.55
C ARG A 241 42.43 -10.99 0.20
N ASP A 242 42.15 -12.28 0.20
CA ASP A 242 42.02 -13.14 -0.99
C ASP A 242 41.11 -14.36 -0.73
N GLU A 243 40.87 -15.15 -1.78
CA GLU A 243 40.00 -16.35 -1.73
C GLU A 243 40.50 -17.41 -0.75
N ASP A 244 41.81 -17.59 -0.61
CA ASP A 244 42.39 -18.58 0.32
C ASP A 244 42.14 -18.18 1.76
N HIS A 245 42.34 -16.89 2.07
CA HIS A 245 42.00 -16.34 3.38
C HIS A 245 40.49 -16.42 3.68
N ALA A 246 39.63 -16.28 2.66
CA ALA A 246 38.18 -16.46 2.81
C ALA A 246 37.82 -17.90 3.22
N VAL A 247 38.48 -18.89 2.62
CA VAL A 247 38.27 -20.32 2.94
C VAL A 247 38.80 -20.66 4.34
N GLU A 248 39.97 -20.16 4.71
CA GLU A 248 40.53 -20.33 6.06
C GLU A 248 39.55 -19.84 7.13
N ILE A 249 39.03 -18.62 6.96
CA ILE A 249 38.05 -18.05 7.89
C ILE A 249 36.74 -18.85 7.87
N ALA A 250 36.26 -19.27 6.69
CA ALA A 250 35.03 -20.06 6.59
C ALA A 250 35.13 -21.41 7.33
N LEU A 251 36.29 -22.05 7.32
CA LEU A 251 36.56 -23.27 8.07
C LEU A 251 36.56 -23.05 9.58
N GLU A 252 37.10 -21.92 10.04
CA GLU A 252 37.07 -21.54 11.46
C GLU A 252 35.65 -21.22 11.95
N VAL A 253 34.87 -20.50 11.14
CA VAL A 253 33.49 -20.10 11.47
C VAL A 253 32.52 -21.29 11.41
N GLY A 254 32.75 -22.21 10.46
CA GLY A 254 31.93 -23.38 10.20
C GLY A 254 30.82 -23.14 9.19
N PHE A 255 30.67 -24.06 8.23
CA PHE A 255 29.67 -23.99 7.17
C PHE A 255 28.23 -24.27 7.66
N PRO A 256 27.20 -23.69 6.99
CA PRO A 256 27.31 -22.73 5.90
C PRO A 256 27.71 -21.33 6.38
N VAL A 257 28.38 -20.58 5.50
CA VAL A 257 28.82 -19.19 5.77
C VAL A 257 28.22 -18.21 4.77
N MET A 258 28.19 -16.94 5.14
CA MET A 258 27.79 -15.81 4.31
C MET A 258 28.96 -14.86 4.14
N LEU A 259 29.33 -14.61 2.89
CA LEU A 259 30.23 -13.54 2.48
C LEU A 259 29.43 -12.23 2.42
N LYS A 260 29.86 -11.19 3.13
CA LYS A 260 29.19 -9.89 3.16
C LYS A 260 30.16 -8.75 2.90
N ALA A 261 29.70 -7.77 2.15
CA ALA A 261 30.39 -6.50 1.94
C ALA A 261 30.35 -5.60 3.18
N SER A 262 31.44 -4.86 3.44
CA SER A 262 31.50 -3.82 4.49
C SER A 262 30.55 -2.65 4.17
N GLY A 263 30.44 -2.28 2.90
CA GLY A 263 29.52 -1.27 2.39
C GLY A 263 28.29 -1.91 1.73
N GLY A 264 27.10 -1.43 2.08
CA GLY A 264 25.84 -1.82 1.44
C GLY A 264 24.74 -2.28 2.41
N GLY A 265 23.50 -1.83 2.15
CA GLY A 265 22.27 -2.27 2.82
C GLY A 265 21.34 -3.01 1.86
N GLY A 266 20.30 -3.65 2.37
CA GLY A 266 19.26 -4.28 1.55
C GLY A 266 19.69 -5.55 0.80
N GLY A 267 20.74 -6.22 1.28
CA GLY A 267 21.16 -7.54 0.84
C GLY A 267 22.00 -7.64 -0.45
N LYS A 268 22.44 -6.50 -0.99
CA LYS A 268 23.44 -6.45 -2.08
C LYS A 268 24.83 -6.77 -1.54
N GLY A 269 25.65 -7.47 -2.32
CA GLY A 269 26.98 -7.91 -1.88
C GLY A 269 26.96 -8.97 -0.77
N MET A 270 25.90 -9.78 -0.69
CA MET A 270 25.82 -10.95 0.19
C MET A 270 25.77 -12.25 -0.63
N ARG A 271 26.56 -13.26 -0.25
CA ARG A 271 26.56 -14.59 -0.89
C ARG A 271 26.72 -15.71 0.11
N VAL A 272 25.84 -16.71 0.03
CA VAL A 272 25.93 -17.92 0.86
C VAL A 272 26.88 -18.90 0.21
N ALA A 273 27.72 -19.53 1.02
CA ALA A 273 28.57 -20.64 0.61
C ALA A 273 28.40 -21.81 1.59
N TRP A 274 28.07 -22.98 1.06
CA TRP A 274 27.82 -24.20 1.81
C TRP A 274 29.07 -25.07 1.99
N ASN A 275 30.12 -24.80 1.21
CA ASN A 275 31.37 -25.54 1.21
C ASN A 275 32.53 -24.66 0.68
N GLU A 276 33.77 -25.16 0.80
CA GLU A 276 34.98 -24.44 0.40
C GLU A 276 34.99 -24.02 -1.07
N LYS A 277 34.49 -24.88 -1.97
CA LYS A 277 34.44 -24.60 -3.40
C LYS A 277 33.56 -23.38 -3.68
N GLU A 278 32.39 -23.34 -3.06
CA GLU A 278 31.47 -22.21 -3.18
C GLU A 278 32.04 -20.93 -2.59
N VAL A 279 32.81 -20.98 -1.50
CA VAL A 279 33.46 -19.76 -0.96
C VAL A 279 34.36 -19.11 -2.00
N ARG A 280 35.17 -19.91 -2.71
CA ARG A 280 36.08 -19.41 -3.76
C ARG A 280 35.31 -18.77 -4.90
N GLU A 281 34.31 -19.50 -5.41
CA GLU A 281 33.45 -19.01 -6.52
C GLU A 281 32.70 -17.73 -6.13
N GLN A 282 32.13 -17.68 -4.94
CA GLN A 282 31.31 -16.56 -4.48
C GLN A 282 32.15 -15.35 -4.04
N PHE A 283 33.39 -15.52 -3.56
CA PHE A 283 34.25 -14.42 -3.15
C PHE A 283 34.59 -13.51 -4.34
N SER A 284 35.03 -14.11 -5.45
CA SER A 284 35.33 -13.39 -6.69
C SER A 284 34.12 -12.60 -7.21
N VAL A 285 32.93 -13.21 -7.18
CA VAL A 285 31.67 -12.58 -7.57
C VAL A 285 31.30 -11.43 -6.63
N CYS A 286 31.37 -11.66 -5.32
CA CYS A 286 31.05 -10.66 -4.31
C CYS A 286 31.97 -9.44 -4.45
N LYS A 287 33.28 -9.64 -4.59
CA LYS A 287 34.25 -8.55 -4.74
C LYS A 287 33.98 -7.67 -5.96
N ALA A 288 33.63 -8.27 -7.09
CA ALA A 288 33.27 -7.52 -8.29
C ALA A 288 31.97 -6.71 -8.13
N GLU A 289 30.95 -7.28 -7.47
CA GLU A 289 29.68 -6.61 -7.20
C GLU A 289 29.86 -5.40 -6.27
N VAL A 290 30.65 -5.53 -5.22
CA VAL A 290 30.84 -4.46 -4.22
C VAL A 290 31.70 -3.33 -4.79
N ALA A 291 32.80 -3.66 -5.50
CA ALA A 291 33.65 -2.67 -6.14
C ALA A 291 32.87 -1.79 -7.15
N SER A 292 31.91 -2.38 -7.87
CA SER A 292 31.05 -1.65 -8.80
C SER A 292 29.91 -0.86 -8.14
N SER A 293 29.50 -1.23 -6.93
CA SER A 293 28.30 -0.70 -6.27
C SER A 293 28.58 0.32 -5.16
N PHE A 294 29.70 0.19 -4.43
CA PHE A 294 29.89 0.91 -3.16
C PHE A 294 31.27 1.59 -2.99
N ALA A 295 32.16 1.51 -4.00
CA ALA A 295 33.52 2.07 -3.93
C ALA A 295 34.34 1.65 -2.68
N ASP A 296 33.93 0.55 -2.05
CA ASP A 296 34.55 -0.15 -0.93
C ASP A 296 34.68 -1.61 -1.36
N ASP A 297 35.83 -2.26 -1.19
CA ASP A 297 36.05 -3.65 -1.62
C ASP A 297 36.22 -4.62 -0.45
N ARG A 298 35.99 -4.15 0.78
CA ARG A 298 36.13 -4.96 1.99
C ARG A 298 34.99 -5.98 2.10
N ILE A 299 35.36 -7.24 2.27
CA ILE A 299 34.45 -8.37 2.49
C ILE A 299 34.80 -9.03 3.83
N PHE A 300 33.78 -9.51 4.54
CA PHE A 300 33.90 -10.31 5.76
C PHE A 300 33.05 -11.60 5.66
N VAL A 301 33.36 -12.58 6.51
CA VAL A 301 32.67 -13.89 6.57
C VAL A 301 31.97 -14.03 7.91
N GLU A 302 30.69 -14.39 7.84
CA GLU A 302 29.86 -14.71 9.00
C GLU A 302 29.21 -16.07 8.84
N ARG A 303 28.82 -16.68 9.96
CA ARG A 303 27.99 -17.87 9.95
C ARG A 303 26.65 -17.56 9.27
N PHE A 304 26.23 -18.41 8.35
CA PHE A 304 24.92 -18.31 7.74
C PHE A 304 23.86 -18.96 8.63
N ILE A 305 22.76 -18.25 8.86
CA ILE A 305 21.59 -18.77 9.58
C ILE A 305 20.54 -19.11 8.52
N ASP A 306 20.19 -20.39 8.38
CA ASP A 306 19.42 -20.88 7.23
C ASP A 306 17.93 -20.54 7.27
N ARG A 307 17.28 -20.73 8.43
CA ARG A 307 15.87 -20.35 8.66
C ARG A 307 15.78 -19.28 9.75
N PRO A 308 16.32 -18.07 9.54
CA PRO A 308 16.31 -17.06 10.59
C PRO A 308 14.92 -16.43 10.68
N ARG A 309 14.54 -16.12 11.92
CA ARG A 309 13.47 -15.19 12.25
C ARG A 309 14.07 -13.82 12.51
N HIS A 310 13.46 -12.80 11.95
CA HIS A 310 13.85 -11.42 12.21
C HIS A 310 13.02 -10.92 13.39
N ILE A 311 13.65 -10.82 14.56
CA ILE A 311 12.99 -10.41 15.80
C ILE A 311 13.75 -9.21 16.37
N GLU A 312 13.02 -8.16 16.72
CA GLU A 312 13.59 -6.89 17.13
C GLU A 312 13.02 -6.41 18.46
N VAL A 313 13.84 -5.75 19.26
CA VAL A 313 13.48 -5.25 20.58
C VAL A 313 13.36 -3.74 20.53
N GLN A 314 12.19 -3.24 20.92
CA GLN A 314 12.00 -1.80 21.15
C GLN A 314 12.69 -1.38 22.44
N VAL A 315 13.56 -0.38 22.35
CA VAL A 315 14.13 0.29 23.53
C VAL A 315 13.62 1.72 23.63
N MET A 316 13.53 2.21 24.85
CA MET A 316 13.23 3.60 25.16
C MET A 316 14.23 4.09 26.21
N GLY A 317 15.02 5.11 25.87
CA GLY A 317 16.02 5.72 26.75
C GLY A 317 15.67 7.16 27.10
N ASP A 318 16.17 7.67 28.22
CA ASP A 318 16.17 9.10 28.55
C ASP A 318 17.57 9.71 28.63
N LYS A 319 17.61 11.04 28.74
CA LYS A 319 18.84 11.83 28.89
C LYS A 319 19.49 11.68 30.28
N HIS A 320 18.93 10.87 31.17
CA HIS A 320 19.41 10.62 32.53
C HIS A 320 20.06 9.23 32.67
N GLY A 321 20.20 8.49 31.56
CA GLY A 321 20.80 7.17 31.52
C GLY A 321 19.84 6.02 31.88
N ASN A 322 18.54 6.31 32.06
CA ASN A 322 17.54 5.25 32.19
C ASN A 322 17.20 4.71 30.81
N VAL A 323 17.18 3.39 30.68
CA VAL A 323 16.79 2.72 29.45
C VAL A 323 15.96 1.50 29.83
N VAL A 324 14.81 1.34 29.17
CA VAL A 324 13.93 0.18 29.30
C VAL A 324 13.73 -0.50 27.94
N TRP A 325 13.49 -1.80 27.95
CA TRP A 325 13.02 -2.53 26.78
C TRP A 325 11.52 -2.80 26.86
N LEU A 326 10.85 -2.80 25.71
CA LEU A 326 9.45 -3.14 25.52
C LEU A 326 9.34 -4.45 24.73
N PRO A 327 8.17 -5.12 24.71
CA PRO A 327 7.97 -6.38 24.00
C PRO A 327 8.48 -6.34 22.56
N GLU A 328 9.10 -7.45 22.17
CA GLU A 328 9.70 -7.62 20.86
C GLU A 328 8.65 -7.65 19.74
N ARG A 329 9.13 -7.40 18.52
CA ARG A 329 8.36 -7.55 17.30
C ARG A 329 9.00 -8.60 16.41
N GLU A 330 8.19 -9.48 15.84
CA GLU A 330 8.64 -10.41 14.80
C GLU A 330 8.27 -9.84 13.42
N CYS A 331 9.29 -9.55 12.63
CA CYS A 331 9.20 -8.95 11.30
C CYS A 331 9.69 -9.92 10.21
N SER A 332 9.55 -11.23 10.47
CA SER A 332 10.04 -12.30 9.60
C SER A 332 9.39 -12.28 8.21
N ILE A 333 8.16 -11.79 8.07
CA ILE A 333 7.48 -11.73 6.77
C ILE A 333 7.93 -10.47 6.02
N GLN A 334 8.94 -10.66 5.18
CA GLN A 334 9.58 -9.60 4.41
C GLN A 334 9.82 -10.01 2.95
N ARG A 335 9.71 -9.07 2.03
CA ARG A 335 9.96 -9.26 0.59
C ARG A 335 11.22 -8.48 0.20
N ARG A 336 12.28 -9.16 -0.25
CA ARG A 336 13.56 -8.52 -0.63
C ARG A 336 14.06 -7.52 0.44
N ASN A 337 13.99 -7.93 1.72
CA ASN A 337 14.34 -7.13 2.89
C ASN A 337 13.40 -5.95 3.21
N GLN A 338 12.28 -5.81 2.50
CA GLN A 338 11.21 -4.89 2.88
C GLN A 338 10.21 -5.63 3.78
N LYS A 339 10.04 -5.18 5.03
CA LYS A 339 9.05 -5.72 5.97
C LYS A 339 7.63 -5.51 5.43
N VAL A 340 6.80 -6.54 5.55
CA VAL A 340 5.43 -6.58 4.99
C VAL A 340 4.38 -6.79 6.08
N ILE A 341 4.62 -7.76 6.96
CA ILE A 341 3.79 -8.08 8.13
C ILE A 341 4.68 -8.16 9.36
N GLU A 342 4.22 -7.54 10.43
CA GLU A 342 4.87 -7.49 11.73
C GLU A 342 3.88 -7.94 12.81
N GLU A 343 4.37 -8.62 13.84
CA GLU A 343 3.55 -8.99 15.00
C GLU A 343 4.28 -8.78 16.32
N SER A 344 3.52 -8.52 17.38
CA SER A 344 4.04 -8.44 18.76
C SER A 344 3.07 -9.12 19.72
N PRO A 345 3.55 -9.97 20.64
CA PRO A 345 4.93 -10.49 20.74
C PRO A 345 5.27 -11.50 19.61
N SER A 346 6.49 -12.06 19.65
CA SER A 346 6.86 -13.18 18.76
C SER A 346 6.19 -14.48 19.22
N THR A 347 5.76 -15.30 18.26
CA THR A 347 5.28 -16.67 18.53
C THR A 347 6.39 -17.64 18.92
N PHE A 348 7.64 -17.30 18.60
CA PHE A 348 8.75 -18.22 18.67
C PHE A 348 9.50 -18.16 20.01
N LEU A 349 9.57 -16.97 20.62
CA LEU A 349 10.33 -16.73 21.83
C LEU A 349 9.60 -17.22 23.09
N ASP A 350 10.34 -17.91 23.95
CA ASP A 350 9.96 -18.09 25.35
C ASP A 350 10.36 -16.87 26.20
N GLU A 351 9.88 -16.83 27.43
CA GLU A 351 10.10 -15.68 28.32
C GLU A 351 11.58 -15.48 28.67
N ALA A 352 12.34 -16.56 28.85
CA ALA A 352 13.76 -16.48 29.19
C ALA A 352 14.58 -15.89 28.04
N THR A 353 14.30 -16.31 26.80
CA THR A 353 14.97 -15.76 25.61
C THR A 353 14.57 -14.32 25.39
N ARG A 354 13.29 -13.97 25.57
CA ARG A 354 12.79 -12.60 25.49
C ARG A 354 13.48 -11.68 26.47
N GLU A 355 13.57 -12.09 27.74
CA GLU A 355 14.26 -11.33 28.78
C GLU A 355 15.74 -11.14 28.44
N ALA A 356 16.43 -12.21 28.03
CA ALA A 356 17.84 -12.13 27.62
C ALA A 356 18.07 -11.17 26.43
N MET A 357 17.19 -11.21 25.42
CA MET A 357 17.23 -10.27 24.29
C MET A 357 16.98 -8.83 24.74
N GLY A 358 15.99 -8.62 25.61
CA GLY A 358 15.64 -7.33 26.18
C GLY A 358 16.79 -6.70 26.99
N GLU A 359 17.40 -7.48 27.87
CA GLU A 359 18.54 -7.05 28.69
C GLU A 359 19.77 -6.72 27.83
N GLN A 360 20.07 -7.53 26.82
CA GLN A 360 21.19 -7.25 25.90
C GLN A 360 20.92 -6.01 25.05
N ALA A 361 19.68 -5.78 24.61
CA ALA A 361 19.30 -4.56 23.90
C ALA A 361 19.48 -3.31 24.79
N VAL A 362 19.10 -3.38 26.07
CA VAL A 362 19.35 -2.31 27.05
C VAL A 362 20.84 -2.09 27.29
N SER A 363 21.63 -3.17 27.37
CA SER A 363 23.09 -3.09 27.53
C SER A 363 23.74 -2.31 26.39
N LEU A 364 23.38 -2.62 25.13
CA LEU A 364 23.86 -1.89 23.95
C LEU A 364 23.42 -0.43 23.96
N ALA A 365 22.14 -0.17 24.23
CA ALA A 365 21.61 1.19 24.28
C ALA A 365 22.33 2.04 25.35
N LYS A 366 22.63 1.47 26.52
CA LYS A 366 23.44 2.15 27.56
C LYS A 366 24.88 2.38 27.13
N ALA A 367 25.49 1.46 26.39
CA ALA A 367 26.87 1.59 25.91
C ALA A 367 27.07 2.81 24.99
N VAL A 368 26.00 3.26 24.30
CA VAL A 368 26.03 4.47 23.45
C VAL A 368 25.28 5.66 24.05
N ASN A 369 24.92 5.61 25.34
CA ASN A 369 24.12 6.64 26.02
C ASN A 369 22.85 7.01 25.23
N TYR A 370 22.15 5.99 24.74
CA TYR A 370 20.99 6.15 23.86
C TYR A 370 19.82 6.83 24.59
N ASP A 371 19.21 7.81 23.95
CA ASP A 371 17.98 8.48 24.37
C ASP A 371 16.89 8.40 23.28
N SER A 372 15.64 8.64 23.67
CA SER A 372 14.46 8.50 22.80
C SER A 372 14.15 7.03 22.45
N ALA A 373 13.32 6.82 21.43
CA ALA A 373 12.95 5.49 20.95
C ALA A 373 14.03 4.95 20.00
N GLY A 374 14.36 3.66 20.13
CA GLY A 374 15.27 2.95 19.24
C GLY A 374 14.88 1.49 19.10
N THR A 375 15.45 0.78 18.13
CA THR A 375 15.18 -0.65 17.96
C THR A 375 16.45 -1.42 17.68
N VAL A 376 16.68 -2.47 18.47
CA VAL A 376 17.79 -3.40 18.29
C VAL A 376 17.27 -4.62 17.53
N GLU A 377 17.77 -4.83 16.31
CA GLU A 377 17.35 -5.92 15.44
C GLU A 377 18.23 -7.16 15.67
N PHE A 378 17.58 -8.33 15.79
CA PHE A 378 18.24 -9.62 15.95
C PHE A 378 17.80 -10.62 14.87
N LEU A 379 18.72 -11.52 14.52
CA LEU A 379 18.40 -12.77 13.83
C LEU A 379 18.36 -13.90 14.84
N VAL A 380 17.24 -14.61 14.87
CA VAL A 380 17.02 -15.75 15.78
C VAL A 380 16.99 -17.04 14.97
N ASP A 381 17.82 -18.01 15.35
CA ASP A 381 17.90 -19.31 14.68
C ASP A 381 16.83 -20.29 15.20
N SER A 382 16.78 -21.49 14.61
CA SER A 382 15.81 -22.53 14.99
C SER A 382 15.98 -23.08 16.43
N GLN A 383 17.11 -22.81 17.07
CA GLN A 383 17.41 -23.22 18.45
C GLN A 383 17.20 -22.07 19.45
N ARG A 384 16.64 -20.93 19.00
CA ARG A 384 16.47 -19.69 19.78
C ARG A 384 17.79 -19.01 20.16
N ASN A 385 18.91 -19.34 19.51
CA ASN A 385 20.09 -18.48 19.61
C ASN A 385 19.79 -17.21 18.82
N PHE A 386 20.05 -16.06 19.43
CA PHE A 386 19.81 -14.76 18.83
C PHE A 386 21.12 -13.99 18.65
N PHE A 387 21.20 -13.24 17.55
CA PHE A 387 22.41 -12.54 17.16
C PHE A 387 22.08 -11.14 16.67
N PHE A 388 22.79 -10.15 17.17
CA PHE A 388 22.67 -8.74 16.80
C PHE A 388 22.92 -8.55 15.31
N LEU A 389 22.00 -7.83 14.66
CA LEU A 389 22.09 -7.43 13.27
C LEU A 389 22.53 -5.97 13.16
N GLU A 390 21.72 -5.07 13.70
CA GLU A 390 21.97 -3.62 13.75
C GLU A 390 21.04 -2.95 14.79
N MET A 391 21.30 -1.67 15.07
CA MET A 391 20.41 -0.83 15.87
C MET A 391 19.92 0.34 15.02
N ASN A 392 18.62 0.44 14.85
CA ASN A 392 17.99 1.55 14.15
C ASN A 392 17.76 2.70 15.14
N THR A 393 18.34 3.85 14.84
CA THR A 393 18.44 5.00 15.77
C THR A 393 17.25 5.95 15.63
N ARG A 394 16.05 5.38 15.60
CA ARG A 394 14.80 6.08 15.29
C ARG A 394 13.58 5.29 15.76
N LEU A 395 12.41 5.93 15.71
CA LEU A 395 11.14 5.23 15.77
C LEU A 395 11.01 4.27 14.58
N GLN A 396 10.66 3.01 14.82
CA GLN A 396 10.40 2.06 13.73
C GLN A 396 9.00 2.27 13.13
N VAL A 397 8.82 1.83 11.89
CA VAL A 397 7.56 1.99 11.16
C VAL A 397 6.44 1.22 11.88
N GLU A 398 6.78 0.00 12.28
CA GLU A 398 6.00 -1.04 12.95
C GLU A 398 5.86 -0.86 14.47
N HIS A 399 6.25 0.31 15.01
CA HIS A 399 6.02 0.63 16.42
C HIS A 399 4.55 0.47 16.89
N PRO A 400 3.49 0.62 16.06
CA PRO A 400 2.12 0.45 16.51
C PRO A 400 1.79 -0.92 17.10
N VAL A 401 2.43 -2.02 16.66
CA VAL A 401 2.17 -3.34 17.29
C VAL A 401 2.66 -3.35 18.75
N THR A 402 3.81 -2.73 19.03
CA THR A 402 4.32 -2.57 20.40
C THR A 402 3.39 -1.67 21.23
N GLU A 403 2.88 -0.58 20.64
CA GLU A 403 1.91 0.29 21.32
C GLU A 403 0.60 -0.45 21.66
N CYS A 404 0.11 -1.29 20.76
CA CYS A 404 -1.15 -2.03 20.97
C CYS A 404 -1.03 -3.07 22.10
N VAL A 405 0.11 -3.74 22.25
CA VAL A 405 0.29 -4.72 23.34
C VAL A 405 0.70 -4.11 24.67
N THR A 406 1.33 -2.93 24.67
CA THR A 406 1.78 -2.26 25.91
C THR A 406 0.80 -1.21 26.42
N GLY A 407 0.00 -0.62 25.53
CA GLY A 407 -0.84 0.54 25.79
C GLY A 407 -0.07 1.86 25.92
N LEU A 408 1.20 1.91 25.51
CA LEU A 408 2.05 3.10 25.56
C LEU A 408 1.99 3.88 24.24
N ASP A 409 2.09 5.21 24.30
CA ASP A 409 2.32 6.06 23.12
C ASP A 409 3.82 6.37 23.03
N LEU A 410 4.52 5.75 22.07
CA LEU A 410 5.96 5.90 21.93
C LEU A 410 6.34 7.31 21.48
N VAL A 411 5.55 7.93 20.60
CA VAL A 411 5.78 9.33 20.19
C VAL A 411 5.64 10.28 21.39
N HIS A 412 4.70 10.00 22.30
CA HIS A 412 4.59 10.78 23.53
C HIS A 412 5.83 10.62 24.42
N LEU A 413 6.32 9.39 24.62
CA LEU A 413 7.54 9.15 25.39
C LEU A 413 8.75 9.84 24.74
N MET A 414 8.84 9.85 23.41
CA MET A 414 9.87 10.60 22.69
C MET A 414 9.79 12.10 22.98
N PHE A 415 8.60 12.72 22.94
CA PHE A 415 8.45 14.13 23.32
C PHE A 415 8.83 14.38 24.79
N HIS A 416 8.44 13.49 25.68
CA HIS A 416 8.71 13.61 27.11
C HIS A 416 10.21 13.62 27.41
N VAL A 417 10.95 12.67 26.84
CA VAL A 417 12.40 12.57 26.97
C VAL A 417 13.11 13.72 26.28
N ALA A 418 12.67 14.10 25.08
CA ALA A 418 13.28 15.21 24.34
C ALA A 418 13.23 16.52 25.13
N ALA A 419 12.13 16.76 25.85
CA ALA A 419 11.95 17.89 26.77
C ALA A 419 12.80 17.81 28.06
N GLY A 420 13.61 16.74 28.23
CA GLY A 420 14.55 16.58 29.33
C GLY A 420 13.99 15.87 30.55
N HIS A 421 12.78 15.32 30.49
CA HIS A 421 12.22 14.54 31.59
C HIS A 421 12.77 13.11 31.62
N SER A 422 12.77 12.50 32.80
CA SER A 422 13.12 11.09 32.96
C SER A 422 11.97 10.18 32.47
N LEU A 423 12.29 8.92 32.15
CA LEU A 423 11.27 7.95 31.76
C LEU A 423 10.23 7.81 32.88
N PRO A 424 8.94 7.95 32.55
CA PRO A 424 7.88 7.86 33.55
C PRO A 424 7.41 6.41 33.78
N ILE A 425 8.14 5.43 33.23
CA ILE A 425 7.86 4.01 33.33
C ILE A 425 9.14 3.27 33.75
N ASP A 426 8.96 2.22 34.55
CA ASP A 426 10.01 1.27 34.88
C ASP A 426 10.00 0.06 33.93
N GLN A 427 11.01 -0.80 34.07
CA GLN A 427 11.13 -2.02 33.26
C GLN A 427 9.95 -2.98 33.50
N GLU A 428 9.40 -3.04 34.71
CA GLU A 428 8.26 -3.89 35.07
C GLU A 428 6.95 -3.46 34.41
N ARG A 429 6.74 -2.17 34.13
CA ARG A 429 5.62 -1.67 33.32
C ARG A 429 5.90 -1.81 31.83
N ALA A 430 7.14 -1.52 31.40
CA ALA A 430 7.54 -1.50 30.00
C ALA A 430 7.43 -2.88 29.35
N ARG A 431 7.84 -3.96 30.05
CA ARG A 431 7.81 -5.33 29.53
C ARG A 431 6.44 -6.03 29.54
N ARG A 432 5.39 -5.39 30.08
CA ARG A 432 4.06 -6.03 30.17
C ARG A 432 3.45 -6.21 28.78
N ILE A 433 3.08 -7.44 28.48
CA ILE A 433 2.37 -7.81 27.26
C ILE A 433 0.89 -8.00 27.61
N ASN A 434 0.02 -7.29 26.90
CA ASN A 434 -1.43 -7.50 26.94
C ASN A 434 -1.92 -7.88 25.55
N GLY A 435 -2.38 -9.12 25.38
CA GLY A 435 -2.89 -9.63 24.11
C GLY A 435 -1.82 -9.75 23.02
N TRP A 436 -2.26 -9.71 21.77
CA TRP A 436 -1.43 -9.86 20.57
C TRP A 436 -1.80 -8.80 19.55
N ALA A 437 -0.81 -8.24 18.87
CA ALA A 437 -1.02 -7.29 17.78
C ALA A 437 -0.34 -7.75 16.50
N MET A 438 -0.95 -7.41 15.36
CA MET A 438 -0.41 -7.65 14.02
C MET A 438 -0.53 -6.37 13.20
N GLU A 439 0.44 -6.10 12.33
CA GLU A 439 0.45 -4.99 11.40
C GLU A 439 0.61 -5.49 9.97
N SER A 440 -0.04 -4.79 9.04
CA SER A 440 0.09 -4.97 7.60
C SER A 440 0.42 -3.64 6.94
N ARG A 441 1.52 -3.63 6.18
CA ARG A 441 1.89 -2.48 5.35
C ARG A 441 1.13 -2.50 4.04
N VAL A 442 0.16 -1.61 3.90
CA VAL A 442 -0.63 -1.48 2.68
C VAL A 442 0.11 -0.58 1.70
N TYR A 443 0.66 -1.20 0.65
CA TYR A 443 1.47 -0.57 -0.37
C TYR A 443 0.70 -0.43 -1.69
N CYS A 444 0.97 0.66 -2.40
CA CYS A 444 0.69 0.81 -3.82
C CYS A 444 1.69 0.01 -4.67
N GLU A 445 1.49 -1.29 -4.75
CA GLU A 445 2.29 -2.23 -5.53
C GLU A 445 1.39 -3.20 -6.28
N HIS A 446 1.91 -3.86 -7.31
CA HIS A 446 1.17 -4.83 -8.09
C HIS A 446 1.65 -6.27 -7.81
N PRO A 447 1.04 -7.02 -6.86
CA PRO A 447 1.50 -8.35 -6.48
C PRO A 447 1.69 -9.33 -7.66
N PHE A 448 0.73 -9.35 -8.59
CA PHE A 448 0.77 -10.22 -9.77
C PHE A 448 1.84 -9.84 -10.82
N MET A 449 2.42 -8.63 -10.72
CA MET A 449 3.49 -8.15 -11.60
C MET A 449 4.77 -7.95 -10.80
N ASN A 450 5.16 -8.98 -10.04
CA ASN A 450 6.36 -8.98 -9.20
C ASN A 450 6.47 -7.75 -8.30
N PHE A 451 5.31 -7.25 -7.83
CA PHE A 451 5.17 -6.12 -6.92
C PHE A 451 5.84 -4.84 -7.42
N LEU A 452 5.74 -4.58 -8.73
CA LEU A 452 6.11 -3.28 -9.27
C LEU A 452 5.31 -2.17 -8.57
N PRO A 453 5.95 -1.06 -8.15
CA PRO A 453 5.22 0.06 -7.57
C PRO A 453 4.17 0.61 -8.55
N SER A 454 3.04 1.01 -8.00
CA SER A 454 1.91 1.54 -8.74
C SER A 454 1.70 3.00 -8.39
N THR A 455 1.54 3.85 -9.39
CA THR A 455 1.25 5.28 -9.21
C THR A 455 -0.12 5.61 -9.77
N GLY A 456 -0.69 6.74 -9.36
CA GLY A 456 -1.96 7.21 -9.88
C GLY A 456 -2.91 7.77 -8.83
N LYS A 457 -4.08 8.20 -9.29
CA LYS A 457 -5.11 8.78 -8.42
C LYS A 457 -5.88 7.69 -7.69
N LEU A 458 -5.99 7.82 -6.37
CA LEU A 458 -6.91 7.03 -5.54
C LEU A 458 -8.35 7.46 -5.84
N ARG A 459 -8.98 6.87 -6.86
CA ARG A 459 -10.35 7.22 -7.29
C ARG A 459 -11.38 6.91 -6.22
N ARG A 460 -11.19 5.78 -5.53
CA ARG A 460 -11.91 5.43 -4.30
C ARG A 460 -10.91 4.88 -3.31
N TYR A 461 -11.05 5.31 -2.06
CA TYR A 461 -10.18 4.85 -0.99
C TYR A 461 -11.01 4.81 0.28
N ARG A 462 -11.35 3.59 0.70
CA ARG A 462 -12.12 3.34 1.91
C ARG A 462 -11.37 2.34 2.75
N GLU A 463 -10.83 2.88 3.81
CA GLU A 463 -10.22 2.15 4.89
C GLU A 463 -11.26 1.36 5.70
N PRO A 464 -10.88 0.22 6.30
CA PRO A 464 -11.70 -0.40 7.34
C PRO A 464 -11.93 0.58 8.48
N LYS A 465 -13.07 0.45 9.15
CA LYS A 465 -13.40 1.33 10.28
C LYS A 465 -12.45 1.04 11.42
N GLU A 466 -11.89 2.10 12.02
CA GLU A 466 -11.17 1.96 13.27
C GLU A 466 -12.13 1.48 14.38
N VAL A 467 -11.70 0.48 15.14
CA VAL A 467 -12.46 -0.15 16.22
C VAL A 467 -11.60 -0.16 17.47
N ARG A 468 -12.19 0.15 18.61
CA ARG A 468 -11.58 -0.10 19.92
C ARG A 468 -12.66 -0.60 20.88
N LYS A 469 -12.61 -1.90 21.17
CA LYS A 469 -13.46 -2.60 22.14
C LYS A 469 -12.56 -3.37 23.11
N ALA A 470 -13.15 -3.92 24.16
CA ALA A 470 -12.40 -4.67 25.17
C ALA A 470 -11.58 -5.86 24.59
N ASN A 471 -12.08 -6.49 23.54
CA ASN A 471 -11.49 -7.72 22.97
C ASN A 471 -11.09 -7.57 21.49
N GLU A 472 -11.08 -6.36 20.94
CA GLU A 472 -10.84 -6.13 19.52
C GLU A 472 -10.36 -4.70 19.29
N ILE A 473 -9.25 -4.54 18.55
CA ILE A 473 -8.80 -3.24 18.05
C ILE A 473 -8.51 -3.36 16.56
N VAL A 474 -8.99 -2.38 15.79
CA VAL A 474 -8.57 -2.10 14.42
C VAL A 474 -8.07 -0.66 14.39
N ARG A 475 -6.80 -0.47 14.04
CA ARG A 475 -6.10 0.80 14.00
C ARG A 475 -5.55 1.08 12.61
N LEU A 476 -5.65 2.34 12.19
CA LEU A 476 -5.08 2.80 10.94
C LEU A 476 -4.23 4.05 11.11
N ASP A 477 -2.95 3.87 10.80
CA ASP A 477 -2.02 4.97 10.62
C ASP A 477 -1.88 5.23 9.12
N THR A 478 -2.50 6.30 8.63
CA THR A 478 -2.65 6.59 7.19
C THR A 478 -2.15 8.00 6.83
N GLY A 479 -1.54 8.09 5.65
CA GLY A 479 -1.13 9.35 5.00
C GLY A 479 -1.90 9.63 3.71
N ALA A 480 -2.82 8.76 3.34
CA ALA A 480 -3.53 8.79 2.06
C ALA A 480 -5.00 9.17 2.23
N VAL A 481 -5.59 9.78 1.21
CA VAL A 481 -7.04 10.03 1.14
C VAL A 481 -7.63 9.75 -0.24
N GLU A 482 -8.93 9.52 -0.29
CA GLU A 482 -9.67 9.48 -1.57
C GLU A 482 -9.44 10.78 -2.36
N GLY A 483 -9.13 10.63 -3.64
CA GLY A 483 -8.81 11.71 -4.56
C GLY A 483 -7.33 12.07 -4.65
N GLN A 484 -6.48 11.64 -3.71
CA GLN A 484 -5.05 11.94 -3.73
C GLN A 484 -4.33 11.23 -4.88
N TYR A 485 -3.29 11.88 -5.42
CA TYR A 485 -2.39 11.27 -6.39
C TYR A 485 -1.17 10.66 -5.71
N ILE A 486 -0.93 9.37 -5.92
CA ILE A 486 0.27 8.67 -5.45
C ILE A 486 1.37 8.88 -6.48
N SER A 487 2.38 9.66 -6.11
CA SER A 487 3.47 10.06 -7.00
C SER A 487 4.62 9.05 -7.01
N MET A 488 5.44 9.08 -8.06
CA MET A 488 6.63 8.23 -8.19
C MET A 488 7.81 8.64 -7.28
N TYR A 489 7.74 9.79 -6.60
CA TYR A 489 8.90 10.38 -5.91
C TYR A 489 9.14 9.82 -4.51
N TYR A 490 8.13 9.17 -3.93
CA TYR A 490 8.15 8.75 -2.54
C TYR A 490 7.71 7.31 -2.37
N ASP A 491 7.88 6.80 -1.15
CA ASP A 491 7.50 5.46 -0.73
C ASP A 491 6.03 5.12 -1.09
N PRO A 492 5.74 3.89 -1.58
CA PRO A 492 4.39 3.46 -1.94
C PRO A 492 3.45 3.17 -0.77
N LEU A 493 3.88 3.33 0.49
CA LEU A 493 3.08 3.05 1.67
C LEU A 493 1.88 4.00 1.75
N LEU A 494 0.66 3.44 1.70
CA LEU A 494 -0.59 4.18 1.90
C LEU A 494 -0.92 4.32 3.38
N SER A 495 -0.90 3.18 4.07
CA SER A 495 -1.28 3.06 5.48
C SER A 495 -0.66 1.84 6.13
N LYS A 496 -0.62 1.85 7.46
CA LYS A 496 -0.38 0.68 8.31
C LYS A 496 -1.69 0.27 8.94
N LEU A 497 -2.17 -0.93 8.61
CA LEU A 497 -3.33 -1.54 9.23
C LEU A 497 -2.87 -2.39 10.38
N VAL A 498 -3.33 -2.09 11.59
CA VAL A 498 -2.91 -2.75 12.82
C VAL A 498 -4.14 -3.33 13.48
N THR A 499 -4.07 -4.59 13.90
CA THR A 499 -5.12 -5.23 14.68
C THR A 499 -4.58 -5.75 15.99
N TRP A 500 -5.46 -5.85 16.98
CA TRP A 500 -5.15 -6.49 18.25
C TRP A 500 -6.32 -7.31 18.76
N GLY A 501 -6.01 -8.39 19.48
CA GLY A 501 -6.96 -9.21 20.20
C GLY A 501 -6.34 -9.87 21.44
N PRO A 502 -7.16 -10.46 22.33
CA PRO A 502 -6.68 -11.14 23.53
C PRO A 502 -5.74 -12.31 23.24
N THR A 503 -5.95 -13.00 22.12
CA THR A 503 -5.06 -14.04 21.61
C THR A 503 -4.56 -13.69 20.22
N ARG A 504 -3.48 -14.36 19.79
CA ARG A 504 -2.97 -14.26 18.41
C ARG A 504 -4.05 -14.58 17.37
N LYS A 505 -4.87 -15.60 17.64
CA LYS A 505 -5.97 -16.00 16.76
C LYS A 505 -7.00 -14.88 16.62
N ASP A 506 -7.38 -14.22 17.70
CA ASP A 506 -8.33 -13.11 17.66
C ASP A 506 -7.78 -11.93 16.85
N ALA A 507 -6.50 -11.58 17.04
CA ALA A 507 -5.84 -10.53 16.26
C ALA A 507 -5.78 -10.86 14.76
N LEU A 508 -5.50 -12.13 14.43
CA LEU A 508 -5.45 -12.66 13.08
C LEU A 508 -6.82 -12.62 12.39
N GLU A 509 -7.87 -13.11 13.03
CA GLU A 509 -9.24 -13.05 12.48
C GLU A 509 -9.71 -11.61 12.30
N THR A 510 -9.40 -10.73 13.27
CA THR A 510 -9.66 -9.29 13.15
C THR A 510 -8.94 -8.69 11.93
N MET A 511 -7.69 -9.09 11.66
CA MET A 511 -6.92 -8.63 10.50
C MET A 511 -7.54 -9.09 9.18
N LYS A 512 -7.93 -10.37 9.10
CA LYS A 512 -8.62 -10.93 7.93
C LYS A 512 -9.87 -10.10 7.58
N HIS A 513 -10.76 -9.93 8.55
CA HIS A 513 -11.98 -9.14 8.38
C HIS A 513 -11.73 -7.67 8.04
N ALA A 514 -10.67 -7.06 8.60
CA ALA A 514 -10.31 -5.68 8.29
C ALA A 514 -9.81 -5.53 6.83
N LEU A 515 -8.98 -6.46 6.36
CA LEU A 515 -8.49 -6.48 4.98
C LEU A 515 -9.61 -6.72 3.96
N ASP A 516 -10.57 -7.60 4.26
CA ASP A 516 -11.74 -7.87 3.39
C ASP A 516 -12.65 -6.64 3.20
N ARG A 517 -12.52 -5.64 4.08
CA ARG A 517 -13.26 -4.37 4.03
C ARG A 517 -12.43 -3.20 3.51
N TYR A 518 -11.16 -3.45 3.16
CA TYR A 518 -10.26 -2.41 2.69
C TYR A 518 -10.40 -2.23 1.17
N TYR A 519 -11.11 -1.18 0.77
CA TYR A 519 -11.45 -0.92 -0.62
C TYR A 519 -10.57 0.18 -1.22
N VAL A 520 -9.72 -0.20 -2.18
CA VAL A 520 -8.86 0.72 -2.93
C VAL A 520 -9.12 0.58 -4.43
N CYS A 521 -9.54 1.67 -5.07
CA CYS A 521 -9.71 1.76 -6.51
C CYS A 521 -8.81 2.86 -7.10
N GLY A 522 -7.98 2.50 -8.07
CA GLY A 522 -7.02 3.41 -8.70
C GLY A 522 -5.73 2.64 -8.98
N PRO A 523 -4.58 3.03 -8.41
CA PRO A 523 -3.36 2.23 -8.50
C PRO A 523 -3.56 0.81 -7.92
N PHE A 524 -2.77 -0.14 -8.42
CA PHE A 524 -2.67 -1.47 -7.83
C PHE A 524 -2.16 -1.38 -6.39
N ASN A 525 -2.52 -2.38 -5.59
CA ASN A 525 -2.15 -2.48 -4.19
C ASN A 525 -1.93 -3.95 -3.79
N ASN A 526 -1.37 -4.14 -2.59
CA ASN A 526 -1.01 -5.46 -2.06
C ASN A 526 -2.05 -6.08 -1.10
N ILE A 527 -3.28 -5.57 -1.01
CA ILE A 527 -4.27 -6.02 0.00
C ILE A 527 -4.61 -7.51 -0.15
N SER A 528 -4.89 -7.98 -1.38
CA SER A 528 -5.16 -9.41 -1.64
C SER A 528 -3.99 -10.32 -1.22
N PHE A 529 -2.76 -9.87 -1.46
CA PHE A 529 -1.56 -10.58 -1.04
C PHE A 529 -1.44 -10.66 0.48
N LEU A 530 -1.65 -9.54 1.18
CA LEU A 530 -1.65 -9.48 2.65
C LEU A 530 -2.71 -10.45 3.21
N ARG A 531 -3.95 -10.37 2.72
CA ARG A 531 -5.06 -11.23 3.16
C ARG A 531 -4.76 -12.71 2.92
N CYS A 532 -4.10 -13.05 1.79
CA CYS A 532 -3.68 -14.41 1.49
C CYS A 532 -2.64 -14.94 2.50
N ILE A 533 -1.64 -14.13 2.90
CA ILE A 533 -0.67 -14.55 3.91
C ILE A 533 -1.35 -14.92 5.23
N PHE A 534 -2.34 -14.13 5.69
CA PHE A 534 -3.06 -14.46 6.92
C PHE A 534 -3.90 -15.74 6.84
N SER A 535 -4.21 -16.24 5.64
CA SER A 535 -4.86 -17.55 5.43
C SER A 535 -3.87 -18.71 5.24
N GLN A 536 -2.55 -18.46 5.22
CA GLN A 536 -1.58 -19.53 5.05
C GLN A 536 -1.45 -20.35 6.34
N PRO A 537 -1.59 -21.69 6.31
CA PRO A 537 -1.47 -22.53 7.51
C PRO A 537 -0.14 -22.36 8.26
N ALA A 538 0.95 -22.12 7.53
CA ALA A 538 2.27 -21.85 8.11
C ALA A 538 2.29 -20.52 8.89
N PHE A 539 1.58 -19.48 8.42
CA PHE A 539 1.45 -18.23 9.15
C PHE A 539 0.55 -18.39 10.38
N GLU A 540 -0.59 -19.08 10.24
CA GLU A 540 -1.53 -19.33 11.35
C GLU A 540 -0.88 -20.13 12.49
N SER A 541 -0.09 -21.15 12.16
CA SER A 541 0.66 -21.94 13.15
C SER A 541 1.87 -21.21 13.74
N GLY A 542 2.33 -20.12 13.08
CA GLY A 542 3.52 -19.38 13.48
C GLY A 542 4.83 -20.01 12.99
N ASP A 543 4.82 -21.02 12.09
CA ASP A 543 6.02 -21.53 11.42
C ASP A 543 6.44 -20.58 10.29
N ILE A 544 7.03 -19.45 10.69
CA ILE A 544 7.48 -18.40 9.79
C ILE A 544 9.00 -18.22 9.87
N SER A 545 9.57 -17.66 8.81
CA SER A 545 10.97 -17.25 8.72
C SER A 545 11.11 -16.14 7.68
N THR A 546 12.28 -15.53 7.60
CA THR A 546 12.62 -14.56 6.54
C THR A 546 12.53 -15.10 5.12
N LYS A 547 12.45 -16.44 4.95
CA LYS A 547 12.25 -17.12 3.66
C LYS A 547 10.79 -17.48 3.38
N PHE A 548 9.85 -17.09 4.24
CA PHE A 548 8.44 -17.49 4.13
C PHE A 548 7.86 -17.19 2.73
N LEU A 549 8.07 -15.98 2.22
CA LEU A 549 7.54 -15.61 0.90
C LEU A 549 8.22 -16.38 -0.24
N ASP A 550 9.52 -16.65 -0.15
CA ASP A 550 10.24 -17.43 -1.17
C ASP A 550 9.78 -18.89 -1.20
N ILE A 551 9.38 -19.44 -0.05
CA ILE A 551 8.87 -20.82 0.08
C ILE A 551 7.43 -20.92 -0.45
N HIS A 552 6.56 -19.98 -0.06
CA HIS A 552 5.13 -20.06 -0.35
C HIS A 552 4.74 -19.40 -1.68
N TYR A 553 5.55 -18.48 -2.20
CA TYR A 553 5.33 -17.77 -3.47
C TYR A 553 6.59 -17.74 -4.37
N PRO A 554 7.21 -18.91 -4.68
CA PRO A 554 8.49 -18.99 -5.38
C PRO A 554 8.45 -18.43 -6.82
N HIS A 555 7.27 -18.39 -7.42
CA HIS A 555 7.03 -17.93 -8.80
C HIS A 555 6.24 -16.62 -8.86
N GLY A 556 6.18 -15.88 -7.74
CA GLY A 556 5.32 -14.71 -7.59
C GLY A 556 3.96 -15.05 -6.98
N PHE A 557 3.15 -14.01 -6.77
CA PHE A 557 1.84 -14.15 -6.14
C PHE A 557 0.76 -14.53 -7.16
N THR A 558 0.01 -15.58 -6.85
CA THR A 558 -1.27 -15.96 -7.46
C THR A 558 -2.35 -15.97 -6.38
N ASP A 559 -3.61 -15.82 -6.79
CA ASP A 559 -4.75 -15.70 -5.89
C ASP A 559 -5.83 -16.73 -6.23
N ASP A 560 -5.44 -18.01 -6.21
CA ASP A 560 -6.24 -19.19 -6.57
C ASP A 560 -6.72 -19.99 -5.33
N ARG A 561 -6.81 -19.31 -4.19
CA ARG A 561 -7.02 -19.96 -2.88
C ARG A 561 -8.47 -20.31 -2.55
N LEU A 562 -9.44 -19.80 -3.31
CA LEU A 562 -10.84 -20.10 -3.03
C LEU A 562 -11.08 -21.60 -3.20
N THR A 563 -11.73 -22.19 -2.20
CA THR A 563 -12.19 -23.58 -2.26
C THR A 563 -13.26 -23.73 -3.34
N PRO A 564 -13.52 -24.96 -3.84
CA PRO A 564 -14.60 -25.19 -4.79
C PRO A 564 -15.97 -24.70 -4.30
N ARG A 565 -16.18 -24.69 -2.98
CA ARG A 565 -17.38 -24.15 -2.34
C ARG A 565 -17.42 -22.63 -2.42
N GLU A 566 -16.34 -21.94 -2.05
CA GLU A 566 -16.26 -20.47 -2.13
C GLU A 566 -16.35 -19.95 -3.57
N GLU A 567 -15.86 -20.70 -4.57
CA GLU A 567 -16.08 -20.37 -5.98
C GLU A 567 -17.57 -20.40 -6.37
N LYS A 568 -18.32 -21.38 -5.86
CA LYS A 568 -19.78 -21.41 -6.03
C LYS A 568 -20.47 -20.27 -5.28
N GLU A 569 -19.94 -19.86 -4.12
CA GLU A 569 -20.44 -18.68 -3.40
C GLU A 569 -20.23 -17.40 -4.21
N VAL A 570 -19.07 -17.21 -4.84
CA VAL A 570 -18.85 -16.11 -5.78
C VAL A 570 -19.91 -16.12 -6.89
N ALA A 571 -20.20 -17.28 -7.47
CA ALA A 571 -21.23 -17.41 -8.50
C ALA A 571 -22.63 -17.05 -7.97
N ALA A 572 -22.99 -17.52 -6.78
CA ALA A 572 -24.25 -17.19 -6.12
C ALA A 572 -24.35 -15.70 -5.80
N ILE A 573 -23.29 -15.09 -5.27
CA ILE A 573 -23.20 -13.66 -4.96
C ILE A 573 -23.34 -12.83 -6.24
N ALA A 574 -22.67 -13.21 -7.34
CA ALA A 574 -22.78 -12.50 -8.60
C ALA A 574 -24.21 -12.52 -9.15
N ALA A 575 -24.87 -13.68 -9.12
CA ALA A 575 -26.28 -13.80 -9.49
C ALA A 575 -27.18 -12.94 -8.59
N PHE A 576 -26.96 -12.98 -7.28
CA PHE A 576 -27.66 -12.15 -6.31
C PHE A 576 -27.52 -10.64 -6.60
N LEU A 577 -26.29 -10.18 -6.84
CA LEU A 577 -26.00 -8.78 -7.18
C LEU A 577 -26.66 -8.33 -8.48
N ASP A 578 -26.74 -9.21 -9.49
CA ASP A 578 -27.44 -8.92 -10.74
C ASP A 578 -28.95 -8.79 -10.55
N ILE A 579 -29.57 -9.61 -9.70
CA ILE A 579 -30.99 -9.47 -9.35
C ILE A 579 -31.23 -8.14 -8.61
N VAL A 580 -30.40 -7.81 -7.62
CA VAL A 580 -30.48 -6.53 -6.89
C VAL A 580 -30.35 -5.34 -7.86
N LYS A 581 -29.41 -5.41 -8.81
CA LYS A 581 -29.20 -4.39 -9.85
C LYS A 581 -30.42 -4.24 -10.76
N SER A 582 -30.95 -5.35 -11.27
CA SER A 582 -32.10 -5.38 -12.17
C SER A 582 -33.36 -4.82 -11.52
N ARG A 583 -33.64 -5.22 -10.27
CA ARG A 583 -34.77 -4.70 -9.48
C ARG A 583 -34.69 -3.19 -9.28
N ARG A 584 -33.52 -2.66 -8.92
CA ARG A 584 -33.38 -1.22 -8.69
C ARG A 584 -33.50 -0.41 -9.96
N SER A 585 -33.04 -0.97 -11.09
CA SER A 585 -33.24 -0.37 -12.40
C SER A 585 -34.73 -0.28 -12.73
N LEU A 586 -35.49 -1.36 -12.50
CA LEU A 586 -36.96 -1.37 -12.65
C LEU A 586 -37.66 -0.35 -11.73
N GLN A 587 -37.27 -0.28 -10.46
CA GLN A 587 -37.82 0.71 -9.52
C GLN A 587 -37.55 2.14 -9.95
N ALA A 588 -36.34 2.44 -10.44
CA ALA A 588 -35.97 3.76 -10.94
C ALA A 588 -36.77 4.14 -12.19
N VAL A 589 -36.96 3.20 -13.13
CA VAL A 589 -37.79 3.39 -14.33
C VAL A 589 -39.25 3.65 -13.94
N ASN A 590 -39.81 2.85 -13.03
CA ASN A 590 -41.18 3.01 -12.55
C ASN A 590 -41.40 4.34 -11.80
N ALA A 591 -40.39 4.78 -11.03
CA ALA A 591 -40.43 6.06 -10.33
C ALA A 591 -40.30 7.27 -11.27
N ALA A 592 -39.64 7.11 -12.42
CA ALA A 592 -39.49 8.16 -13.43
C ALA A 592 -40.75 8.32 -14.31
N ALA A 593 -41.70 7.37 -14.28
CA ALA A 593 -42.96 7.42 -15.01
C ALA A 593 -44.17 7.05 -14.11
N PRO A 594 -44.47 7.83 -13.06
CA PRO A 594 -45.59 7.57 -12.17
C PRO A 594 -46.91 7.83 -12.90
N GLY A 595 -47.60 6.77 -13.33
CA GLY A 595 -48.92 6.89 -13.98
C GLY A 595 -49.05 6.23 -15.35
N THR A 596 -48.10 5.41 -15.78
CA THR A 596 -48.32 4.44 -16.87
C THR A 596 -48.60 3.07 -16.26
N PRO A 597 -49.88 2.65 -16.12
CA PRO A 597 -50.19 1.27 -15.77
C PRO A 597 -49.70 0.37 -16.92
N GLY A 598 -48.71 -0.48 -16.65
CA GLY A 598 -48.34 -1.57 -17.56
C GLY A 598 -47.68 -1.22 -18.90
N ALA A 599 -47.19 0.01 -19.13
CA ALA A 599 -46.64 0.40 -20.44
C ALA A 599 -45.13 0.13 -20.64
N ILE A 600 -44.43 -0.34 -19.61
CA ILE A 600 -43.17 -1.08 -19.78
C ILE A 600 -43.42 -2.42 -19.11
N GLY A 601 -44.14 -3.29 -19.83
CA GLY A 601 -44.55 -4.61 -19.36
C GLY A 601 -43.35 -5.49 -18.96
N ASN A 602 -43.67 -6.67 -18.44
CA ASN A 602 -42.77 -7.75 -18.01
C ASN A 602 -41.57 -8.11 -18.93
N GLY A 603 -41.37 -7.44 -20.07
CA GLY A 603 -40.22 -7.62 -20.95
C GLY A 603 -38.84 -7.34 -20.32
N HIS A 604 -38.75 -6.58 -19.22
CA HIS A 604 -37.49 -6.51 -18.46
C HIS A 604 -37.28 -7.66 -17.46
N LEU A 605 -38.36 -8.31 -17.00
CA LEU A 605 -38.32 -9.56 -16.22
C LEU A 605 -38.02 -10.77 -17.15
N GLU A 606 -38.46 -10.74 -18.40
CA GLU A 606 -38.02 -11.67 -19.45
C GLU A 606 -36.52 -11.55 -19.78
N HIS A 607 -35.93 -10.36 -19.53
CA HIS A 607 -34.49 -10.08 -19.62
C HIS A 607 -33.69 -10.55 -18.40
N ALA A 608 -34.38 -10.88 -17.30
CA ALA A 608 -33.82 -11.53 -16.11
C ALA A 608 -34.15 -13.05 -16.05
N GLY A 609 -34.95 -13.55 -17.00
CA GLY A 609 -35.27 -14.98 -17.12
C GLY A 609 -36.33 -15.48 -16.14
N TRP A 610 -37.13 -14.58 -15.57
CA TRP A 610 -38.20 -14.93 -14.64
C TRP A 610 -39.40 -15.46 -15.42
N ALA A 611 -39.71 -16.74 -15.24
CA ALA A 611 -41.00 -17.30 -15.66
C ALA A 611 -41.97 -17.22 -14.47
N ASP A 612 -43.17 -16.69 -14.71
CA ASP A 612 -44.30 -16.89 -13.80
C ASP A 612 -44.66 -18.38 -13.87
N GLU A 613 -44.76 -19.06 -12.72
CA GLU A 613 -45.35 -20.41 -12.70
C GLU A 613 -46.82 -20.28 -13.09
N GLU A 614 -47.15 -20.60 -14.34
CA GLU A 614 -48.53 -20.83 -14.75
C GLU A 614 -49.11 -21.95 -13.89
N GLY A 615 -50.04 -21.59 -13.01
CA GLY A 615 -50.81 -22.52 -12.19
C GLY A 615 -51.67 -23.43 -13.07
N GLY A 616 -51.10 -24.55 -13.50
CA GLY A 616 -51.83 -25.68 -14.06
C GLY A 616 -52.23 -26.65 -12.95
N GLY A 617 -53.44 -26.46 -12.40
CA GLY A 617 -54.03 -27.40 -11.44
C GLY A 617 -55.43 -26.96 -11.04
N GLU A 618 -56.45 -27.56 -11.67
CA GLU A 618 -57.83 -27.51 -11.19
C GLU A 618 -57.89 -28.16 -9.79
N GLY A 619 -58.35 -27.42 -8.77
CA GLY A 619 -58.57 -27.99 -7.43
C GLY A 619 -58.77 -26.96 -6.32
N GLU A 620 -60.05 -26.70 -6.04
CA GLU A 620 -60.66 -26.31 -4.75
C GLU A 620 -60.27 -24.99 -4.06
N GLU A 621 -61.33 -24.21 -3.77
CA GLU A 621 -61.36 -22.96 -3.01
C GLU A 621 -60.76 -23.15 -1.60
N GLY A 622 -59.68 -22.41 -1.32
CA GLY A 622 -59.04 -22.29 -0.02
C GLY A 622 -58.74 -20.82 0.29
N GLU A 623 -59.08 -20.43 1.52
CA GLU A 623 -59.17 -19.09 2.10
C GLU A 623 -58.06 -18.09 1.70
N GLU A 624 -58.49 -16.85 1.39
CA GLU A 624 -57.63 -15.67 1.25
C GLU A 624 -56.91 -15.36 2.57
N GLU A 625 -55.62 -15.70 2.69
CA GLU A 625 -54.72 -15.09 3.67
C GLU A 625 -54.15 -13.78 3.11
N GLU A 626 -54.59 -12.66 3.68
CA GLU A 626 -53.93 -11.36 3.57
C GLU A 626 -52.49 -11.44 4.09
N GLY A 627 -51.50 -11.51 3.19
CA GLY A 627 -50.10 -11.58 3.62
C GLY A 627 -49.03 -11.65 2.53
N GLY A 628 -48.75 -10.52 1.87
CA GLY A 628 -47.43 -10.24 1.26
C GLY A 628 -47.23 -10.68 -0.20
N GLU A 629 -47.33 -9.72 -1.12
CA GLU A 629 -46.89 -9.88 -2.52
C GLU A 629 -45.37 -10.11 -2.60
N GLY A 630 -44.95 -11.38 -2.62
CA GLY A 630 -43.62 -11.83 -3.02
C GLY A 630 -43.70 -12.52 -4.39
N LEU A 631 -43.07 -11.94 -5.41
CA LEU A 631 -42.91 -12.58 -6.73
C LEU A 631 -42.17 -13.93 -6.56
N ARG A 632 -42.88 -15.05 -6.73
CA ARG A 632 -42.30 -16.39 -6.90
C ARG A 632 -41.97 -16.58 -8.38
N GLY A 633 -40.68 -16.49 -8.73
CA GLY A 633 -40.23 -16.78 -10.09
C GLY A 633 -38.92 -17.54 -10.07
N LYS A 634 -38.79 -18.51 -10.98
CA LYS A 634 -37.56 -19.26 -11.22
C LYS A 634 -36.75 -18.52 -12.29
N ALA A 635 -35.49 -18.20 -12.01
CA ALA A 635 -34.59 -17.61 -13.00
C ALA A 635 -33.40 -18.54 -13.26
N GLU A 636 -33.19 -18.90 -14.52
CA GLU A 636 -32.08 -19.77 -14.95
C GLU A 636 -30.98 -18.94 -15.63
N MET A 637 -29.79 -18.99 -15.05
CA MET A 637 -28.62 -18.20 -15.42
C MET A 637 -27.39 -19.11 -15.57
N VAL A 638 -26.34 -18.55 -16.19
CA VAL A 638 -25.00 -19.12 -16.18
C VAL A 638 -24.07 -18.00 -15.72
N VAL A 639 -23.31 -18.26 -14.67
CA VAL A 639 -22.28 -17.34 -14.19
C VAL A 639 -20.93 -17.85 -14.67
N ASN A 640 -20.20 -17.05 -15.42
CA ASN A 640 -18.81 -17.34 -15.78
C ASN A 640 -17.90 -16.54 -14.85
N SER A 641 -17.06 -17.22 -14.07
CA SER A 641 -16.06 -16.60 -13.18
C SER A 641 -14.67 -16.96 -13.70
N ASP A 642 -13.96 -15.97 -14.25
CA ASP A 642 -12.62 -16.11 -14.82
C ASP A 642 -12.46 -17.32 -15.78
N GLY A 643 -13.49 -17.56 -16.61
CA GLY A 643 -13.50 -18.63 -17.60
C GLY A 643 -14.20 -19.93 -17.15
N VAL A 644 -14.52 -20.10 -15.87
CA VAL A 644 -15.25 -21.26 -15.35
C VAL A 644 -16.75 -20.98 -15.33
N GLU A 645 -17.55 -21.83 -15.96
CA GLU A 645 -19.02 -21.67 -16.03
C GLU A 645 -19.73 -22.45 -14.92
N TYR A 646 -20.63 -21.75 -14.22
CA TYR A 646 -21.50 -22.29 -13.20
C TYR A 646 -22.96 -22.15 -13.65
N PRO A 647 -23.71 -23.26 -13.82
CA PRO A 647 -25.14 -23.19 -14.00
C PRO A 647 -25.81 -22.74 -12.70
N VAL A 648 -26.63 -21.69 -12.78
CA VAL A 648 -27.28 -21.07 -11.62
C VAL A 648 -28.78 -21.07 -11.79
N VAL A 649 -29.50 -21.50 -10.75
CA VAL A 649 -30.97 -21.45 -10.67
C VAL A 649 -31.37 -20.71 -9.41
N VAL A 650 -32.02 -19.56 -9.56
CA VAL A 650 -32.59 -18.81 -8.45
C VAL A 650 -33.95 -19.44 -8.14
N ARG A 651 -34.06 -20.12 -6.99
CA ARG A 651 -35.25 -20.90 -6.60
C ARG A 651 -36.27 -20.07 -5.84
N HIS A 652 -35.80 -19.26 -4.90
CA HIS A 652 -36.64 -18.41 -4.09
C HIS A 652 -35.99 -17.04 -3.96
N TRP A 653 -36.82 -16.01 -3.95
CA TRP A 653 -36.41 -14.65 -3.68
C TRP A 653 -37.54 -13.96 -2.94
N SER A 654 -37.22 -13.27 -1.84
CA SER A 654 -38.24 -12.60 -1.04
C SER A 654 -37.70 -11.33 -0.39
N LYS A 655 -38.63 -10.44 -0.01
CA LYS A 655 -38.38 -9.46 1.04
C LYS A 655 -38.65 -10.18 2.35
N GLU A 656 -37.71 -10.19 3.28
CA GLU A 656 -38.07 -10.48 4.67
C GLU A 656 -39.13 -9.48 5.17
N LYS A 657 -39.71 -9.73 6.35
CA LYS A 657 -40.60 -8.79 7.06
C LYS A 657 -40.03 -7.35 7.19
N LYS A 658 -38.74 -7.14 6.89
CA LYS A 658 -38.08 -5.85 6.74
C LYS A 658 -38.06 -5.43 5.25
N PRO A 659 -38.79 -4.37 4.83
CA PRO A 659 -39.08 -4.04 3.43
C PRO A 659 -37.87 -3.65 2.54
N HIS A 660 -36.66 -3.60 3.10
CA HIS A 660 -35.45 -3.08 2.45
C HIS A 660 -34.32 -4.10 2.26
N LEU A 661 -34.48 -5.35 2.73
CA LEU A 661 -33.47 -6.40 2.59
C LEU A 661 -33.97 -7.48 1.64
N CYS A 662 -33.11 -7.90 0.72
CA CYS A 662 -33.35 -8.99 -0.23
C CYS A 662 -32.70 -10.28 0.27
N VAL A 663 -33.38 -11.40 0.09
CA VAL A 663 -32.86 -12.75 0.29
C VAL A 663 -33.13 -13.58 -0.95
N ALA A 664 -32.18 -14.44 -1.31
CA ALA A 664 -32.30 -15.38 -2.41
C ALA A 664 -31.73 -16.76 -2.04
N ASP A 665 -32.47 -17.81 -2.37
CA ASP A 665 -31.94 -19.19 -2.38
C ASP A 665 -31.50 -19.51 -3.81
N ILE A 666 -30.19 -19.68 -3.99
CA ILE A 666 -29.53 -19.79 -5.30
C ILE A 666 -28.88 -21.16 -5.40
N GLU A 667 -29.37 -22.00 -6.31
CA GLU A 667 -28.74 -23.27 -6.62
C GLU A 667 -27.60 -23.06 -7.62
N VAL A 668 -26.39 -23.48 -7.25
CA VAL A 668 -25.19 -23.45 -8.08
C VAL A 668 -24.66 -24.87 -8.19
N ASP A 669 -24.70 -25.44 -9.40
CA ASP A 669 -24.22 -26.81 -9.67
C ASP A 669 -24.78 -27.86 -8.67
N GLY A 670 -26.10 -27.84 -8.47
CA GLY A 670 -26.83 -28.76 -7.59
C GLY A 670 -26.79 -28.43 -6.09
N GLU A 671 -26.07 -27.39 -5.68
CA GLU A 671 -25.92 -26.97 -4.28
C GLU A 671 -26.67 -25.67 -4.03
N VAL A 672 -27.54 -25.63 -3.01
CA VAL A 672 -28.30 -24.42 -2.67
C VAL A 672 -27.51 -23.56 -1.71
N ILE A 673 -27.29 -22.31 -2.10
CA ILE A 673 -26.59 -21.27 -1.35
C ILE A 673 -27.59 -20.13 -1.10
N ARG A 674 -27.82 -19.81 0.17
CA ARG A 674 -28.68 -18.70 0.57
C ARG A 674 -27.86 -17.43 0.70
N VAL A 675 -28.24 -16.38 -0.04
CA VAL A 675 -27.57 -15.07 -0.01
C VAL A 675 -28.55 -14.00 0.45
N GLU A 676 -28.17 -13.22 1.46
CA GLU A 676 -29.01 -12.17 2.06
C GLU A 676 -28.28 -10.82 2.14
N GLU A 677 -29.01 -9.71 2.01
CA GLU A 677 -28.48 -8.39 2.34
C GLU A 677 -28.33 -8.25 3.86
N ALA A 678 -27.11 -8.05 4.39
CA ALA A 678 -26.92 -7.71 5.80
C ALA A 678 -27.33 -6.24 6.08
N VAL A 679 -27.04 -5.37 5.11
CA VAL A 679 -27.60 -4.02 4.98
C VAL A 679 -28.00 -3.79 3.52
N PRO A 680 -28.89 -2.83 3.19
CA PRO A 680 -29.27 -2.58 1.81
C PRO A 680 -28.04 -2.36 0.93
N VAL A 681 -27.84 -3.23 -0.08
CA VAL A 681 -26.61 -3.36 -0.86
C VAL A 681 -26.43 -2.14 -1.74
N GLY A 682 -25.69 -1.14 -1.30
CA GLY A 682 -25.40 0.00 -2.16
C GLY A 682 -24.41 -0.40 -3.24
N LEU A 683 -24.84 -0.80 -4.45
CA LEU A 683 -23.90 -1.14 -5.52
C LEU A 683 -22.89 0.00 -5.83
N GLY A 684 -23.19 1.26 -5.50
CA GLY A 684 -22.24 2.38 -5.61
C GLY A 684 -21.26 2.54 -4.45
N ARG A 685 -21.36 1.71 -3.40
CA ARG A 685 -20.51 1.75 -2.20
C ARG A 685 -19.22 0.94 -2.36
N GLY A 686 -19.11 0.09 -3.37
CA GLY A 686 -17.93 -0.77 -3.57
C GLY A 686 -17.94 -1.97 -2.62
N VAL A 687 -18.01 -1.74 -1.32
CA VAL A 687 -18.13 -2.82 -0.31
C VAL A 687 -19.60 -3.19 -0.08
N VAL A 688 -19.87 -4.50 -0.11
CA VAL A 688 -21.20 -5.07 0.06
C VAL A 688 -21.19 -6.04 1.25
N ASP A 689 -21.99 -5.74 2.28
CA ASP A 689 -22.21 -6.64 3.41
C ASP A 689 -23.39 -7.56 3.12
N ILE A 690 -23.14 -8.86 3.16
CA ILE A 690 -24.12 -9.92 2.88
C ILE A 690 -24.03 -11.03 3.92
N ARG A 691 -25.02 -11.91 3.94
CA ARG A 691 -24.92 -13.21 4.59
C ARG A 691 -24.93 -14.31 3.56
N VAL A 692 -24.05 -15.29 3.71
CA VAL A 692 -24.05 -16.52 2.91
C VAL A 692 -24.31 -17.67 3.87
N ASP A 693 -25.40 -18.41 3.66
CA ASP A 693 -25.88 -19.49 4.54
C ASP A 693 -25.95 -19.10 6.03
N GLY A 694 -26.28 -17.84 6.30
CA GLY A 694 -26.43 -17.28 7.66
C GLY A 694 -25.14 -16.68 8.25
N GLU A 695 -23.99 -16.84 7.60
CA GLU A 695 -22.71 -16.27 8.04
C GLU A 695 -22.49 -14.88 7.45
N ASP A 696 -22.17 -13.89 8.29
CA ASP A 696 -21.86 -12.53 7.84
C ASP A 696 -20.54 -12.52 7.04
N THR A 697 -20.59 -12.02 5.80
CA THR A 697 -19.43 -11.92 4.92
C THR A 697 -19.45 -10.62 4.10
N VAL A 698 -18.35 -10.36 3.41
CA VAL A 698 -18.14 -9.14 2.61
C VAL A 698 -17.72 -9.52 1.20
N CYS A 699 -18.35 -8.86 0.23
CA CYS A 699 -17.91 -8.89 -1.15
C CYS A 699 -17.64 -7.45 -1.62
N MET A 700 -16.51 -7.22 -2.28
CA MET A 700 -16.20 -5.93 -2.89
C MET A 700 -16.50 -5.97 -4.39
N VAL A 701 -17.36 -5.06 -4.84
CA VAL A 701 -17.61 -4.76 -6.25
C VAL A 701 -16.61 -3.70 -6.70
N MET A 702 -15.52 -4.13 -7.32
CA MET A 702 -14.44 -3.26 -7.80
C MET A 702 -14.87 -2.50 -9.05
N GLU A 703 -15.46 -3.22 -10.01
CA GLU A 703 -15.99 -2.65 -11.25
C GLU A 703 -17.33 -3.27 -11.61
N LYS A 704 -18.11 -2.51 -12.37
CA LYS A 704 -19.36 -3.00 -12.97
C LYS A 704 -19.25 -2.92 -14.46
N HIS A 705 -19.59 -4.01 -15.10
CA HIS A 705 -19.72 -4.08 -16.54
C HIS A 705 -21.18 -4.26 -16.93
N ALA A 706 -21.49 -4.11 -18.21
CA ALA A 706 -22.86 -4.28 -18.70
C ALA A 706 -23.42 -5.67 -18.34
N ARG A 707 -22.56 -6.70 -18.38
CA ARG A 707 -22.91 -8.12 -18.24
C ARG A 707 -22.33 -8.79 -16.99
N GLY A 708 -21.81 -8.04 -16.03
CA GLY A 708 -21.09 -8.64 -14.92
C GLY A 708 -20.35 -7.65 -14.03
N PHE A 709 -19.39 -8.17 -13.29
CA PHE A 709 -18.66 -7.47 -12.24
C PHE A 709 -17.19 -7.89 -12.23
N LYS A 710 -16.35 -7.00 -11.70
CA LYS A 710 -15.07 -7.39 -11.10
C LYS A 710 -15.27 -7.44 -9.59
N LEU A 711 -15.04 -8.60 -8.98
CA LEU A 711 -15.35 -8.85 -7.57
C LEU A 711 -14.07 -9.15 -6.77
N VAL A 712 -14.12 -8.87 -5.48
CA VAL A 712 -13.18 -9.44 -4.50
C VAL A 712 -14.01 -10.12 -3.42
N TYR A 713 -13.72 -11.39 -3.15
CA TYR A 713 -14.39 -12.19 -2.14
C TYR A 713 -13.37 -12.96 -1.33
N ASP A 714 -13.49 -12.90 0.00
CA ASP A 714 -12.48 -13.38 0.95
C ASP A 714 -11.07 -12.94 0.52
N GLY A 715 -10.87 -11.68 0.11
CA GLY A 715 -9.62 -11.14 -0.43
C GLY A 715 -9.14 -11.67 -1.79
N CYS A 716 -9.80 -12.67 -2.38
CA CYS A 716 -9.50 -13.19 -3.71
C CYS A 716 -10.12 -12.31 -4.80
N THR A 717 -9.31 -11.82 -5.75
CA THR A 717 -9.82 -11.02 -6.88
C THR A 717 -10.31 -11.91 -8.02
N LYS A 718 -11.55 -11.66 -8.47
CA LYS A 718 -12.14 -12.21 -9.69
C LYS A 718 -12.29 -11.12 -10.73
N ASP A 719 -11.45 -11.18 -11.77
CA ASP A 719 -11.30 -10.10 -12.75
C ASP A 719 -12.50 -9.98 -13.67
N GLU A 720 -13.07 -11.12 -14.08
CA GLU A 720 -14.22 -11.18 -14.97
C GLU A 720 -15.28 -12.17 -14.44
N VAL A 721 -16.30 -11.64 -13.77
CA VAL A 721 -17.48 -12.40 -13.33
C VAL A 721 -18.68 -11.98 -14.17
N LEU A 722 -19.00 -12.77 -15.20
CA LEU A 722 -20.10 -12.52 -16.12
C LEU A 722 -21.36 -13.26 -15.68
N VAL A 723 -22.49 -12.57 -15.71
CA VAL A 723 -23.80 -13.15 -15.42
C VAL A 723 -24.60 -13.15 -16.72
N HIS A 724 -24.98 -14.34 -17.19
CA HIS A 724 -25.72 -14.54 -18.42
C HIS A 724 -27.03 -15.24 -18.15
N GLN A 725 -28.07 -14.91 -18.92
CA GLN A 725 -29.24 -15.77 -18.99
C GLN A 725 -28.86 -17.10 -19.64
N LYS A 726 -29.49 -18.20 -19.23
CA LYS A 726 -29.25 -19.53 -19.82
C LYS A 726 -29.36 -19.57 -21.35
N LYS A 727 -30.27 -18.78 -21.94
CA LYS A 727 -30.43 -18.67 -23.40
C LYS A 727 -29.31 -17.88 -24.11
N VAL A 728 -28.63 -16.98 -23.39
CA VAL A 728 -27.59 -16.09 -23.94
C VAL A 728 -26.20 -16.73 -23.80
N ALA A 729 -25.96 -17.49 -22.74
CA ALA A 729 -24.65 -18.09 -22.46
C ALA A 729 -24.07 -18.90 -23.65
N PRO A 730 -24.83 -19.74 -24.38
CA PRO A 730 -24.30 -20.47 -25.53
C PRO A 730 -23.86 -19.59 -26.70
N LEU A 731 -24.28 -18.32 -26.73
CA LEU A 731 -23.91 -17.37 -27.78
C LEU A 731 -22.55 -16.71 -27.51
N GLN A 732 -22.01 -16.82 -26.29
CA GLN A 732 -20.72 -16.24 -25.91
C GLN A 732 -19.57 -16.78 -26.78
N LYS A 733 -19.66 -18.04 -27.22
CA LYS A 733 -18.69 -18.66 -28.15
C LYS A 733 -18.55 -17.94 -29.50
N TYR A 734 -19.54 -17.13 -29.88
CA TYR A 734 -19.50 -16.33 -31.11
C TYR A 734 -18.90 -14.94 -30.90
N MET A 735 -18.65 -14.52 -29.65
CA MET A 735 -17.95 -13.28 -29.38
C MET A 735 -16.47 -13.44 -29.75
N PRO A 736 -15.93 -12.61 -30.65
CA PRO A 736 -14.52 -12.66 -30.97
C PRO A 736 -13.68 -12.45 -29.71
N PRO A 737 -12.64 -13.27 -29.46
CA PRO A 737 -11.74 -13.02 -28.35
C PRO A 737 -11.12 -11.63 -28.50
N LYS A 738 -11.01 -10.89 -27.39
CA LYS A 738 -10.27 -9.62 -27.38
C LYS A 738 -8.86 -9.91 -27.87
N LYS A 739 -8.44 -9.29 -28.98
CA LYS A 739 -7.06 -9.39 -29.45
C LYS A 739 -6.16 -8.73 -28.41
N VAL A 740 -5.40 -9.55 -27.68
CA VAL A 740 -4.28 -9.04 -26.88
C VAL A 740 -3.29 -8.44 -27.86
N GLN A 741 -2.88 -7.19 -27.66
CA GLN A 741 -1.83 -6.61 -28.48
C GLN A 741 -0.53 -7.37 -28.21
N ASP A 742 0.05 -7.93 -29.27
CA ASP A 742 1.36 -8.56 -29.19
C ASP A 742 2.44 -7.49 -28.97
N VAL A 743 2.93 -7.40 -27.74
CA VAL A 743 4.03 -6.52 -27.33
C VAL A 743 5.34 -7.30 -27.12
N SER A 744 5.39 -8.59 -27.46
CA SER A 744 6.50 -9.52 -27.15
C SER A 744 7.88 -9.02 -27.61
N LYS A 745 7.93 -8.24 -28.70
CA LYS A 745 9.17 -7.68 -29.25
C LYS A 745 9.67 -6.41 -28.56
N MET A 746 8.93 -5.85 -27.59
CA MET A 746 9.29 -4.57 -26.98
C MET A 746 9.21 -4.62 -25.46
N VAL A 747 10.31 -4.28 -24.80
CA VAL A 747 10.31 -3.98 -23.37
C VAL A 747 9.94 -2.52 -23.20
N LYS A 748 8.73 -2.29 -22.70
CA LYS A 748 8.23 -0.96 -22.36
C LYS A 748 8.42 -0.71 -20.86
N ALA A 749 8.57 0.55 -20.49
CA ALA A 749 8.64 0.98 -19.10
C ALA A 749 7.32 0.59 -18.41
N PRO A 750 7.34 -0.37 -17.46
CA PRO A 750 6.11 -0.86 -16.84
C PRO A 750 5.60 0.12 -15.77
N MET A 751 6.40 1.13 -15.45
CA MET A 751 6.12 2.16 -14.46
C MET A 751 6.90 3.44 -14.80
N PRO A 752 6.39 4.63 -14.44
CA PRO A 752 7.19 5.85 -14.45
C PRO A 752 8.35 5.75 -13.46
N GLY A 753 9.54 6.22 -13.85
CA GLY A 753 10.76 6.04 -13.06
C GLY A 753 11.99 6.72 -13.65
N ALA A 754 13.16 6.44 -13.09
CA ALA A 754 14.46 6.83 -13.64
C ALA A 754 15.31 5.60 -13.95
N VAL A 755 16.01 5.58 -15.09
CA VAL A 755 16.93 4.50 -15.44
C VAL A 755 18.19 4.59 -14.59
N VAL A 756 18.46 3.57 -13.78
CA VAL A 756 19.67 3.50 -12.94
C VAL A 756 20.79 2.73 -13.63
N ALA A 757 20.47 1.64 -14.33
CA ALA A 757 21.45 0.81 -14.99
C ALA A 757 20.87 0.12 -16.22
N ILE A 758 21.71 -0.19 -17.21
CA ILE A 758 21.35 -0.96 -18.41
C ILE A 758 22.28 -2.18 -18.47
N GLY A 759 21.73 -3.39 -18.36
CA GLY A 759 22.47 -4.67 -18.29
C GLY A 759 22.78 -5.29 -19.66
N VAL A 760 22.27 -4.70 -20.75
CA VAL A 760 22.39 -5.23 -22.12
C VAL A 760 22.88 -4.19 -23.12
N LYS A 761 23.36 -4.68 -24.26
CA LYS A 761 23.78 -3.88 -25.41
C LYS A 761 23.09 -4.42 -26.66
N PRO A 762 22.91 -3.60 -27.72
CA PRO A 762 22.45 -4.09 -29.02
C PRO A 762 23.28 -5.29 -29.52
N ASN A 763 22.62 -6.23 -30.18
CA ASN A 763 23.12 -7.53 -30.66
C ASN A 763 23.50 -8.55 -29.58
N LYS A 764 23.24 -8.27 -28.29
CA LYS A 764 23.43 -9.26 -27.21
C LYS A 764 22.28 -10.27 -27.24
N LYS A 765 22.60 -11.56 -27.23
CA LYS A 765 21.64 -12.62 -26.91
C LYS A 765 21.39 -12.63 -25.40
N VAL A 766 20.13 -12.65 -25.02
CA VAL A 766 19.67 -12.77 -23.63
C VAL A 766 18.94 -14.10 -23.46
N LEU A 767 19.09 -14.70 -22.29
CA LEU A 767 18.33 -15.86 -21.84
C LEU A 767 17.22 -15.42 -20.89
N PRO A 768 16.15 -16.23 -20.70
CA PRO A 768 15.15 -15.99 -19.67
C PRO A 768 15.82 -15.75 -18.31
N GLY A 769 15.44 -14.65 -17.63
CA GLY A 769 16.01 -14.25 -16.35
C GLY A 769 17.21 -13.28 -16.42
N ASP A 770 17.82 -13.09 -17.60
CA ASP A 770 18.93 -12.14 -17.77
C ASP A 770 18.48 -10.71 -17.48
N GLU A 771 19.32 -9.93 -16.81
CA GLU A 771 19.04 -8.53 -16.46
C GLU A 771 19.09 -7.62 -17.69
N LEU A 772 18.03 -6.86 -17.90
CA LEU A 772 17.89 -5.95 -19.03
C LEU A 772 18.14 -4.50 -18.62
N ILE A 773 17.33 -3.98 -17.71
CA ILE A 773 17.39 -2.59 -17.25
C ILE A 773 16.92 -2.49 -15.80
N THR A 774 17.55 -1.60 -15.04
CA THR A 774 17.17 -1.31 -13.66
C THR A 774 16.55 0.08 -13.60
N ILE A 775 15.30 0.15 -13.14
CA ILE A 775 14.53 1.38 -12.99
C ILE A 775 14.38 1.67 -11.51
N GLU A 776 14.58 2.92 -11.10
CA GLU A 776 14.28 3.40 -9.76
C GLU A 776 13.03 4.26 -9.78
N ALA A 777 12.08 3.91 -8.92
CA ALA A 777 10.84 4.62 -8.73
C ALA A 777 10.38 4.38 -7.30
N MET A 778 9.81 5.40 -6.66
CA MET A 778 9.27 5.30 -5.30
C MET A 778 10.33 4.82 -4.28
N LYS A 779 11.58 5.24 -4.46
CA LYS A 779 12.79 4.79 -3.71
C LYS A 779 13.10 3.29 -3.82
N MET A 780 12.46 2.60 -4.75
CA MET A 780 12.66 1.18 -5.00
C MET A 780 13.32 0.95 -6.35
N ARG A 781 14.33 0.08 -6.37
CA ARG A 781 14.98 -0.35 -7.62
C ARG A 781 14.35 -1.64 -8.11
N ASN A 782 13.85 -1.61 -9.34
CA ASN A 782 13.24 -2.74 -10.02
C ASN A 782 14.12 -3.15 -11.19
N VAL A 783 14.61 -4.38 -11.15
CA VAL A 783 15.39 -4.98 -12.24
C VAL A 783 14.43 -5.70 -13.17
N LEU A 784 14.31 -5.21 -14.41
CA LEU A 784 13.57 -5.88 -15.47
C LEU A 784 14.45 -6.95 -16.09
N ARG A 785 13.87 -8.14 -16.26
CA ARG A 785 14.56 -9.33 -16.78
C ARG A 785 13.92 -9.78 -18.08
N ALA A 786 14.69 -10.48 -18.91
CA ALA A 786 14.16 -11.11 -20.11
C ALA A 786 13.18 -12.23 -19.73
N GLU A 787 11.99 -12.23 -20.32
CA GLU A 787 11.00 -13.31 -20.13
C GLU A 787 11.36 -14.53 -20.97
N GLU A 788 11.90 -14.30 -22.17
CA GLU A 788 12.25 -15.34 -23.14
C GLU A 788 13.66 -15.12 -23.71
N ALA A 789 14.20 -16.16 -24.35
CA ALA A 789 15.47 -16.04 -25.06
C ALA A 789 15.30 -15.18 -26.32
N ALA A 790 16.06 -14.10 -26.44
CA ALA A 790 15.95 -13.15 -27.55
C ALA A 790 17.28 -12.49 -27.88
N THR A 791 17.39 -11.87 -29.06
CA THR A 791 18.50 -10.97 -29.41
C THR A 791 18.03 -9.54 -29.26
N VAL A 792 18.77 -8.71 -28.53
CA VAL A 792 18.48 -7.29 -28.37
C VAL A 792 18.76 -6.58 -29.71
N LYS A 793 17.72 -6.04 -30.35
CA LYS A 793 17.85 -5.24 -31.57
C LYS A 793 18.31 -3.82 -31.26
N ALA A 794 17.65 -3.16 -30.31
CA ALA A 794 17.96 -1.77 -29.95
C ALA A 794 17.68 -1.47 -28.47
N VAL A 795 18.43 -0.52 -27.91
CA VAL A 795 18.18 0.10 -26.60
C VAL A 795 17.96 1.59 -26.82
N TYR A 796 16.79 2.10 -26.42
CA TYR A 796 16.33 3.45 -26.73
C TYR A 796 16.62 4.47 -25.61
N VAL A 797 16.96 3.99 -24.41
CA VAL A 797 17.10 4.81 -23.21
C VAL A 797 18.55 4.84 -22.72
N LYS A 798 18.87 5.83 -21.87
CA LYS A 798 20.20 6.02 -21.27
C LYS A 798 20.09 6.04 -19.76
N VAL A 799 21.18 5.69 -19.06
CA VAL A 799 21.28 5.85 -17.61
C VAL A 799 21.04 7.32 -17.23
N GLY A 800 20.22 7.54 -16.20
CA GLY A 800 19.76 8.86 -15.74
C GLY A 800 18.51 9.40 -16.45
N ALA A 801 18.02 8.75 -17.52
CA ALA A 801 16.80 9.18 -18.20
C ALA A 801 15.56 8.93 -17.33
N SER A 802 14.63 9.89 -17.33
CA SER A 802 13.30 9.71 -16.74
C SER A 802 12.37 9.06 -17.77
N LEU A 803 11.59 8.08 -17.31
CA LEU A 803 10.70 7.27 -18.14
C LEU A 803 9.24 7.54 -17.82
N SER A 804 8.42 7.57 -18.86
CA SER A 804 6.96 7.54 -18.73
C SER A 804 6.41 6.12 -18.83
N LEU A 805 5.23 5.87 -18.24
CA LEU A 805 4.55 4.57 -18.37
C LEU A 805 4.34 4.21 -19.86
N GLY A 806 4.76 3.00 -20.25
CA GLY A 806 4.59 2.48 -21.61
C GLY A 806 5.65 2.95 -22.61
N GLU A 807 6.63 3.76 -22.20
CA GLU A 807 7.74 4.20 -23.05
C GLU A 807 8.62 3.02 -23.48
N THR A 808 8.92 2.88 -24.77
CA THR A 808 9.74 1.76 -25.27
C THR A 808 11.20 1.94 -24.85
N MET A 809 11.75 0.96 -24.13
CA MET A 809 13.13 0.97 -23.65
C MET A 809 14.05 0.06 -24.46
N ILE A 810 13.60 -1.16 -24.77
CA ILE A 810 14.36 -2.16 -25.50
C ILE A 810 13.46 -2.78 -26.56
N GLU A 811 14.03 -3.09 -27.72
CA GLU A 811 13.38 -3.87 -28.76
C GLU A 811 14.20 -5.14 -29.03
N PHE A 812 13.49 -6.26 -29.19
CA PHE A 812 14.03 -7.57 -29.57
C PHE A 812 13.77 -7.85 -31.06
N GLU A 813 14.53 -8.77 -31.63
CA GLU A 813 14.42 -9.18 -33.06
C GLU A 813 13.08 -9.84 -33.44
#